data_AF-V4P904-F1
#
_entry.id   AF-V4P904-F1
#
_cell.length_a   1.000
_cell.length_b   1.000
_cell.length_c   1.000
_cell.angle_alpha   90.00
_cell.angle_beta   90.00
_cell.angle_gamma   90.00
#
_symmetry.space_group_name_H-M   'P 1'
#
loop_
_entity.id
_entity.type
_entity.pdbx_description
1 polymer ?
#
loop_
_entity_poly.entity_id
_entity_poly.type
_entity_poly.pdbx_seq_one_letter_code
_entity_poly.pdbx_strand_id
1 'polypeptide(L)'
;MDFSRLRFAPRIKARFAGLGGCALLLAVFGLAAPAVPQATDPVAAPIQAVSANAQPSDPKPSDLKPYVPTASSAASPVTVAKKPRPHPKPATESVVRPPVVAPGDPIIYQMPSKPATPMVSPSSPRPPVIAAPGVGVPRTLPASSSIVHGVAPATSTPISPEDIETFTDSVVRTLMQRDHVLGVSVAVVQGNTPLLLKGYGYDRLSPLRRVDPNTSIFRIGSISKAFTWIVARQEIEAGRIKLDAPIAGYLPTDVFTEDRRYKPLTLRSLMDHTSGYEDTSLGHLFQLNGAHLAGPDSYFRVHKPKRVREPDEFASYSNFGAGLAARALQQTAKARDVPTLMESRIFQPLAMKHTSLREPYTIGVGNLENLPDPLSPELTRDLSDGFIWDGATYEAQPFDHAIPLAGALGASSTAQDMAQVMAVMLGNGQIDGIQLFNADSATAFRTPMLKMPEGYNGWPSGLMMRETPSGYKAYGHSGATLWFNSNMVLIPELNLGIFISTNTQTGGALAASFPNLLLDHLTGDLVRPPLMPTANNAYAQHKAYYQAIEGQYVSTRRAYGGLEGAITRLINTVTVSVDADGRLILTTQNGLSAFVPASAAGFFTQQDAEDPGPAQQTGGLHFLFNADGTQVNAFETATNVARYERIGWWHSPMTLNVMTLLMIATCIFVWLSLAKGPARHEHPTEWQSRATLISICLSVLWLAAIFVFHSWRAQLAEDPGSLFTRWPSGQVRLASGLALIASLGTIYQVATYYFVYSTRGRDGWPMWQKLAHAVLLAYWLLYVLLLTVWGALEWWSW
;
A
#
# COMPACT_ATOMS: atom_id res chain seq x y z
N MET A 1 -9.67 9.43 48.15
CA MET A 1 -10.88 9.66 48.98
C MET A 1 -11.17 8.36 49.74
N ASP A 2 -11.42 8.43 51.05
CA ASP A 2 -11.77 7.27 51.87
C ASP A 2 -13.25 6.90 51.67
N PHE A 3 -13.53 5.65 51.30
CA PHE A 3 -14.86 5.13 51.00
C PHE A 3 -15.53 4.40 52.18
N SER A 4 -14.95 4.44 53.38
CA SER A 4 -15.41 3.70 54.58
C SER A 4 -16.80 4.08 55.13
N ARG A 5 -17.52 5.06 54.56
CA ARG A 5 -18.74 5.66 55.14
C ARG A 5 -20.05 5.60 54.30
N LEU A 6 -20.19 4.67 53.35
CA LEU A 6 -21.46 4.46 52.61
C LEU A 6 -22.21 3.19 53.04
N ARG A 7 -23.31 3.36 53.79
CA ARG A 7 -24.22 2.27 54.20
C ARG A 7 -25.22 1.94 53.09
N PHE A 8 -25.15 0.75 52.52
CA PHE A 8 -26.19 0.18 51.63
C PHE A 8 -26.97 -0.96 52.31
N ALA A 9 -28.25 -1.10 51.96
CA ALA A 9 -29.18 -2.05 52.57
C ALA A 9 -28.89 -3.53 52.20
N PRO A 10 -29.32 -4.52 53.02
CA PRO A 10 -28.76 -5.88 52.97
C PRO A 10 -29.09 -6.73 51.73
N ARG A 11 -30.06 -6.35 50.89
CA ARG A 11 -30.58 -7.20 49.80
C ARG A 11 -29.86 -7.09 48.45
N ILE A 12 -28.81 -6.28 48.32
CA ILE A 12 -28.07 -6.10 47.04
C ILE A 12 -26.71 -6.84 47.02
N LYS A 13 -26.19 -7.31 48.17
CA LYS A 13 -24.87 -7.97 48.26
C LYS A 13 -24.78 -9.36 47.60
N ALA A 14 -25.90 -10.02 47.28
CA ALA A 14 -25.91 -11.39 46.77
C ALA A 14 -25.89 -11.54 45.23
N ARG A 15 -25.90 -10.44 44.45
CA ARG A 15 -25.90 -10.49 42.96
C ARG A 15 -24.71 -9.80 42.27
N PHE A 16 -23.81 -9.17 43.02
CA PHE A 16 -22.65 -8.45 42.45
C PHE A 16 -21.30 -9.18 42.61
N ALA A 17 -21.27 -10.39 43.17
CA ALA A 17 -20.04 -11.14 43.40
C ALA A 17 -19.54 -11.97 42.19
N GLY A 18 -20.17 -11.86 41.01
CA GLY A 18 -19.96 -12.79 39.88
C GLY A 18 -19.57 -12.18 38.53
N LEU A 19 -19.34 -10.87 38.43
CA LEU A 19 -19.05 -10.20 37.15
C LEU A 19 -17.88 -9.21 37.28
N GLY A 20 -16.70 -9.63 36.82
CA GLY A 20 -15.50 -8.78 36.67
C GLY A 20 -15.60 -7.82 35.47
N GLY A 21 -16.67 -7.01 35.42
CA GLY A 21 -17.02 -6.23 34.22
C GLY A 21 -16.06 -5.12 33.82
N CYS A 22 -15.32 -4.52 34.76
CA CYS A 22 -14.48 -3.35 34.47
C CYS A 22 -13.19 -3.66 33.70
N ALA A 23 -12.60 -4.85 33.87
CA ALA A 23 -11.37 -5.21 33.16
C ALA A 23 -11.64 -5.59 31.68
N LEU A 24 -12.75 -6.31 31.43
CA LEU A 24 -13.16 -6.72 30.09
C LEU A 24 -13.51 -5.49 29.20
N LEU A 25 -14.11 -4.45 29.80
CA LEU A 25 -14.45 -3.19 29.15
C LEU A 25 -13.24 -2.29 28.80
N LEU A 26 -12.03 -2.64 29.22
CA LEU A 26 -10.80 -1.94 28.81
C LEU A 26 -9.99 -2.79 27.80
N ALA A 27 -9.96 -4.11 27.99
CA ALA A 27 -9.32 -5.04 27.06
C ALA A 27 -9.97 -5.05 25.67
N VAL A 28 -11.31 -5.00 25.59
CA VAL A 28 -12.07 -4.98 24.31
C VAL A 28 -11.85 -3.69 23.50
N PHE A 29 -11.30 -2.63 24.11
CA PHE A 29 -11.18 -1.29 23.50
C PHE A 29 -9.72 -0.86 23.24
N GLY A 30 -8.73 -1.74 23.43
CA GLY A 30 -7.34 -1.48 23.05
C GLY A 30 -6.65 -0.33 23.80
N LEU A 31 -7.12 0.01 25.01
CA LEU A 31 -6.58 1.09 25.84
C LEU A 31 -5.42 0.65 26.76
N ALA A 32 -4.97 -0.60 26.65
CA ALA A 32 -3.78 -1.09 27.31
C ALA A 32 -2.61 -1.06 26.32
N ALA A 33 -1.62 -0.20 26.56
CA ALA A 33 -0.29 -0.37 25.96
C ALA A 33 0.30 -1.72 26.43
N PRO A 34 1.13 -2.39 25.63
CA PRO A 34 1.91 -3.51 26.12
C PRO A 34 2.76 -3.03 27.30
N ALA A 35 2.65 -3.72 28.44
CA ALA A 35 3.44 -3.39 29.62
C ALA A 35 4.91 -3.67 29.30
N VAL A 36 5.70 -2.60 29.15
CA VAL A 36 7.17 -2.69 29.11
C VAL A 36 7.59 -3.38 30.42
N PRO A 37 8.29 -4.53 30.38
CA PRO A 37 8.85 -5.10 31.59
C PRO A 37 9.88 -4.12 32.14
N GLN A 38 9.60 -3.53 33.30
CA GLN A 38 10.57 -2.67 33.98
C GLN A 38 11.82 -3.50 34.29
N ALA A 39 12.96 -3.05 33.78
CA ALA A 39 14.25 -3.57 34.20
C ALA A 39 14.39 -3.37 35.71
N THR A 40 14.70 -4.44 36.44
CA THR A 40 15.05 -4.37 37.85
C THR A 40 16.46 -3.83 38.00
N ASP A 41 16.63 -2.72 38.73
CA ASP A 41 17.94 -2.11 38.99
C ASP A 41 18.95 -3.08 39.64
N PRO A 42 20.26 -2.93 39.34
CA PRO A 42 21.27 -3.88 39.77
C PRO A 42 21.68 -3.68 41.23
N VAL A 43 21.67 -4.76 42.01
CA VAL A 43 22.31 -4.80 43.34
C VAL A 43 23.77 -5.22 43.15
N ALA A 44 24.70 -4.29 43.42
CA ALA A 44 26.13 -4.56 43.39
C ALA A 44 26.68 -4.91 44.79
N ALA A 45 27.34 -6.07 44.91
CA ALA A 45 28.36 -6.36 45.93
C ALA A 45 29.30 -7.50 45.43
N PRO A 46 30.59 -7.55 45.84
CA PRO A 46 31.67 -8.16 45.04
C PRO A 46 32.23 -9.48 45.62
N ILE A 47 33.45 -9.89 45.17
CA ILE A 47 34.33 -11.02 45.61
C ILE A 47 34.14 -12.29 44.74
N GLN A 48 35.18 -12.97 44.18
CA GLN A 48 36.65 -12.80 44.15
C GLN A 48 37.24 -13.41 42.87
N ALA A 49 38.47 -13.06 42.51
CA ALA A 49 39.22 -13.72 41.42
C ALA A 49 39.98 -14.96 41.92
N VAL A 50 39.98 -16.04 41.13
CA VAL A 50 40.97 -17.14 41.20
C VAL A 50 41.47 -17.45 39.78
N SER A 51 42.72 -17.87 39.68
CA SER A 51 43.56 -17.83 38.49
C SER A 51 43.79 -19.20 37.82
N ALA A 52 44.17 -19.13 36.54
CA ALA A 52 45.05 -20.04 35.79
C ALA A 52 44.51 -21.29 35.06
N ASN A 53 44.88 -21.32 33.77
CA ASN A 53 45.33 -22.47 32.97
C ASN A 53 44.38 -23.65 32.68
N ALA A 54 43.83 -23.69 31.45
CA ALA A 54 44.16 -24.72 30.45
C ALA A 54 43.60 -24.42 29.05
N GLN A 55 44.44 -24.59 28.03
CA GLN A 55 44.10 -24.97 26.64
C GLN A 55 44.57 -26.44 26.45
N PRO A 56 44.20 -27.19 25.39
CA PRO A 56 43.27 -26.93 24.28
C PRO A 56 42.26 -28.09 24.01
N SER A 57 41.43 -28.00 22.94
CA SER A 57 41.30 -28.99 21.83
C SER A 57 39.90 -29.05 21.17
N ASP A 58 39.88 -29.11 19.83
CA ASP A 58 38.68 -29.36 19.01
C ASP A 58 38.33 -30.85 18.92
N PRO A 59 37.04 -31.24 18.93
CA PRO A 59 36.59 -32.58 18.53
C PRO A 59 36.09 -32.64 17.07
N LYS A 60 36.48 -33.71 16.36
CA LYS A 60 36.05 -34.02 14.98
C LYS A 60 34.69 -34.76 14.92
N PRO A 61 34.01 -34.76 13.75
CA PRO A 61 32.63 -35.27 13.64
C PRO A 61 32.54 -36.77 13.35
N SER A 62 32.16 -37.56 14.35
CA SER A 62 31.53 -38.88 14.17
C SER A 62 30.96 -39.39 15.51
N ASP A 63 29.64 -39.34 15.68
CA ASP A 63 28.80 -40.31 16.42
C ASP A 63 27.44 -39.70 16.82
N LEU A 64 26.47 -39.74 15.89
CA LEU A 64 25.06 -39.57 16.20
C LEU A 64 24.25 -40.66 15.46
N LYS A 65 23.60 -41.54 16.23
CA LYS A 65 22.63 -42.53 15.72
C LYS A 65 21.19 -42.05 15.97
N PRO A 66 20.20 -42.49 15.16
CA PRO A 66 18.90 -41.83 15.09
C PRO A 66 17.96 -42.24 16.23
N TYR A 67 17.12 -41.31 16.66
CA TYR A 67 16.02 -41.55 17.59
C TYR A 67 14.77 -42.06 16.84
N VAL A 68 14.12 -43.10 17.38
CA VAL A 68 12.85 -43.66 16.89
C VAL A 68 11.83 -43.64 18.04
N PRO A 69 10.65 -43.03 17.87
CA PRO A 69 9.64 -42.98 18.92
C PRO A 69 8.83 -44.29 18.99
N THR A 70 8.71 -44.87 20.19
CA THR A 70 7.85 -46.02 20.49
C THR A 70 6.47 -45.57 20.97
N ALA A 71 5.46 -46.44 20.80
CA ALA A 71 4.07 -46.15 21.10
C ALA A 71 3.56 -46.81 22.39
N SER A 72 2.44 -46.26 22.90
CA SER A 72 1.46 -46.87 23.82
C SER A 72 1.73 -46.86 25.33
N SER A 73 0.88 -46.12 26.05
CA SER A 73 -0.02 -46.73 27.04
C SER A 73 -1.39 -46.01 27.02
N ALA A 74 -2.45 -46.63 27.55
CA ALA A 74 -3.84 -46.25 27.26
C ALA A 74 -4.78 -46.35 28.49
N ALA A 75 -6.07 -46.05 28.25
CA ALA A 75 -7.25 -46.12 29.13
C ALA A 75 -7.58 -44.83 29.94
N SER A 76 -8.84 -44.39 30.08
CA SER A 76 -10.11 -44.79 29.43
C SER A 76 -11.17 -43.66 29.58
N PRO A 77 -12.29 -43.67 28.81
CA PRO A 77 -13.11 -42.48 28.59
C PRO A 77 -14.40 -42.37 29.43
N VAL A 78 -14.98 -41.17 29.49
CA VAL A 78 -16.38 -40.92 29.90
C VAL A 78 -17.11 -40.13 28.81
N THR A 79 -18.31 -40.59 28.45
CA THR A 79 -19.14 -40.10 27.35
C THR A 79 -20.24 -39.14 27.81
N VAL A 80 -20.52 -38.09 27.02
CA VAL A 80 -21.84 -37.45 26.94
C VAL A 80 -22.15 -37.13 25.47
N ALA A 81 -23.33 -37.53 25.01
CA ALA A 81 -23.72 -37.50 23.59
C ALA A 81 -24.59 -36.29 23.21
N LYS A 82 -24.54 -35.90 21.92
CA LYS A 82 -25.63 -35.19 21.23
C LYS A 82 -25.91 -35.83 19.86
N LYS A 83 -27.19 -35.96 19.53
CA LYS A 83 -27.73 -36.70 18.36
C LYS A 83 -27.51 -35.98 17.03
N PRO A 84 -27.26 -36.70 15.91
CA PRO A 84 -27.45 -36.17 14.56
C PRO A 84 -28.93 -36.26 14.11
N ARG A 85 -29.30 -35.46 13.11
CA ARG A 85 -30.56 -35.59 12.33
C ARG A 85 -30.24 -36.01 10.88
N PRO A 86 -31.19 -36.63 10.15
CA PRO A 86 -30.86 -37.59 9.09
C PRO A 86 -30.72 -36.99 7.68
N HIS A 87 -29.93 -37.68 6.85
CA HIS A 87 -29.90 -37.51 5.39
C HIS A 87 -31.17 -38.09 4.72
N PRO A 88 -31.65 -37.49 3.62
CA PRO A 88 -32.53 -38.17 2.65
C PRO A 88 -31.75 -39.17 1.78
N LYS A 89 -32.42 -40.23 1.33
CA LYS A 89 -31.88 -41.28 0.45
C LYS A 89 -31.86 -40.85 -1.04
N PRO A 90 -31.04 -41.51 -1.89
CA PRO A 90 -30.90 -41.16 -3.31
C PRO A 90 -32.09 -41.63 -4.17
N ALA A 91 -32.31 -40.93 -5.29
CA ALA A 91 -33.20 -41.35 -6.36
C ALA A 91 -32.40 -41.88 -7.57
N THR A 92 -32.99 -42.82 -8.30
CA THR A 92 -32.36 -43.67 -9.32
C THR A 92 -32.20 -43.01 -10.69
N GLU A 93 -31.28 -43.58 -11.47
CA GLU A 93 -30.91 -43.16 -12.83
C GLU A 93 -32.07 -43.18 -13.84
N SER A 94 -31.95 -42.36 -14.89
CA SER A 94 -32.49 -42.70 -16.20
C SER A 94 -31.43 -42.41 -17.27
N VAL A 95 -31.21 -43.38 -18.16
CA VAL A 95 -30.11 -43.39 -19.15
C VAL A 95 -30.61 -42.87 -20.49
N VAL A 96 -29.91 -41.90 -21.08
CA VAL A 96 -30.03 -41.58 -22.51
C VAL A 96 -28.64 -41.61 -23.14
N ARG A 97 -28.46 -42.46 -24.15
CA ARG A 97 -27.20 -42.60 -24.90
C ARG A 97 -27.13 -41.58 -26.04
N PRO A 98 -25.97 -40.97 -26.33
CA PRO A 98 -25.71 -40.34 -27.63
C PRO A 98 -25.41 -41.39 -28.71
N PRO A 99 -25.76 -41.15 -29.99
CA PRO A 99 -25.52 -42.09 -31.09
C PRO A 99 -24.08 -42.03 -31.65
N VAL A 100 -23.74 -43.07 -32.42
CA VAL A 100 -22.42 -43.36 -32.99
C VAL A 100 -22.18 -42.63 -34.33
N VAL A 101 -20.91 -42.37 -34.64
CA VAL A 101 -20.41 -41.71 -35.87
C VAL A 101 -20.32 -42.67 -37.07
N ALA A 102 -20.60 -42.16 -38.28
CA ALA A 102 -20.12 -42.72 -39.56
C ALA A 102 -19.96 -41.60 -40.63
N PRO A 103 -19.13 -41.76 -41.69
CA PRO A 103 -18.34 -40.64 -42.23
C PRO A 103 -18.59 -40.25 -43.70
N GLY A 104 -18.04 -39.11 -44.14
CA GLY A 104 -17.94 -38.72 -45.55
C GLY A 104 -17.35 -37.32 -45.81
N ASP A 105 -16.18 -37.27 -46.47
CA ASP A 105 -15.50 -36.10 -47.06
C ASP A 105 -16.24 -35.57 -48.34
N PRO A 106 -15.84 -34.45 -49.02
CA PRO A 106 -14.63 -33.63 -48.86
C PRO A 106 -14.79 -32.08 -48.90
N ILE A 107 -13.64 -31.43 -48.69
CA ILE A 107 -13.35 -29.99 -48.89
C ILE A 107 -13.59 -29.55 -50.35
N ILE A 108 -14.15 -28.34 -50.55
CA ILE A 108 -14.01 -27.58 -51.81
C ILE A 108 -13.59 -26.13 -51.52
N TYR A 109 -12.53 -25.69 -52.21
CA TYR A 109 -12.02 -24.31 -52.24
C TYR A 109 -12.98 -23.35 -52.95
N GLN A 110 -13.06 -22.08 -52.52
CA GLN A 110 -13.31 -20.97 -53.46
C GLN A 110 -12.74 -19.62 -53.00
N MET A 111 -11.89 -19.06 -53.87
CA MET A 111 -11.32 -17.71 -53.96
C MET A 111 -10.91 -17.55 -55.45
N PRO A 112 -10.75 -16.34 -56.02
CA PRO A 112 -11.07 -14.99 -55.54
C PRO A 112 -11.92 -14.19 -56.56
N SER A 113 -12.20 -12.91 -56.29
CA SER A 113 -12.44 -11.92 -57.36
C SER A 113 -11.93 -10.51 -57.03
N LYS A 114 -11.45 -9.84 -58.09
CA LYS A 114 -10.89 -8.47 -58.21
C LYS A 114 -11.03 -8.10 -59.70
N PRO A 115 -10.85 -6.83 -60.13
CA PRO A 115 -11.03 -5.54 -59.43
C PRO A 115 -11.92 -4.58 -60.27
N ALA A 116 -12.14 -3.35 -59.81
CA ALA A 116 -12.58 -2.24 -60.66
C ALA A 116 -11.96 -0.90 -60.21
N THR A 117 -11.70 0.00 -61.17
CA THR A 117 -10.95 1.26 -61.01
C THR A 117 -11.66 2.40 -61.79
N PRO A 118 -11.20 3.68 -61.80
CA PRO A 118 -11.91 4.78 -61.11
C PRO A 118 -12.48 5.88 -62.04
N MET A 119 -13.21 6.86 -61.49
CA MET A 119 -13.55 8.12 -62.19
C MET A 119 -13.53 9.38 -61.29
N VAL A 120 -12.56 10.26 -61.58
CA VAL A 120 -12.59 11.75 -61.80
C VAL A 120 -13.32 12.72 -60.82
N SER A 121 -12.63 13.84 -60.54
CA SER A 121 -12.95 14.98 -59.64
C SER A 121 -13.86 16.09 -60.25
N PRO A 122 -14.19 17.17 -59.49
CA PRO A 122 -13.41 18.45 -59.46
C PRO A 122 -13.17 19.00 -58.01
N SER A 123 -12.02 19.57 -57.61
CA SER A 123 -11.46 20.94 -57.86
C SER A 123 -12.34 22.08 -57.31
N SER A 124 -11.94 23.10 -56.51
CA SER A 124 -10.67 23.73 -56.04
C SER A 124 -10.98 24.65 -54.79
N PRO A 125 -10.13 25.55 -54.19
CA PRO A 125 -8.72 25.94 -54.44
C PRO A 125 -7.80 25.98 -53.17
N ARG A 126 -6.55 26.47 -53.33
CA ARG A 126 -5.45 26.53 -52.33
C ARG A 126 -4.97 27.99 -52.10
N PRO A 127 -4.47 28.41 -50.91
CA PRO A 127 -3.75 29.67 -50.72
C PRO A 127 -2.27 29.59 -51.18
N PRO A 128 -1.56 30.74 -51.32
CA PRO A 128 -0.36 30.85 -52.15
C PRO A 128 0.96 30.47 -51.46
N VAL A 129 1.95 30.12 -52.30
CA VAL A 129 3.35 29.87 -51.93
C VAL A 129 4.16 31.16 -52.10
N ILE A 130 4.99 31.52 -51.11
CA ILE A 130 6.02 32.54 -51.25
C ILE A 130 7.31 31.85 -51.73
N ALA A 131 7.93 32.41 -52.77
CA ALA A 131 9.16 31.88 -53.37
C ALA A 131 10.41 32.26 -52.55
N ALA A 132 11.37 31.33 -52.45
CA ALA A 132 12.72 31.61 -51.97
C ALA A 132 13.65 31.93 -53.15
N PRO A 133 14.62 32.86 -53.00
CA PRO A 133 15.63 33.15 -54.02
C PRO A 133 16.69 32.03 -54.09
N GLY A 134 17.33 31.91 -55.26
CA GLY A 134 18.12 30.72 -55.60
C GLY A 134 19.62 30.75 -55.27
N VAL A 135 20.16 29.54 -55.20
CA VAL A 135 21.51 29.10 -55.64
C VAL A 135 22.71 29.95 -55.21
N GLY A 136 23.31 29.57 -54.09
CA GLY A 136 24.74 29.70 -53.82
C GLY A 136 25.37 28.32 -53.65
N VAL A 137 26.43 28.00 -54.40
CA VAL A 137 27.10 26.69 -54.37
C VAL A 137 27.91 26.52 -53.07
N PRO A 138 27.68 25.49 -52.24
CA PRO A 138 28.57 25.16 -51.14
C PRO A 138 29.77 24.34 -51.64
N ARG A 139 30.98 24.76 -51.25
CA ARG A 139 32.21 23.97 -51.39
C ARG A 139 32.06 22.58 -50.79
N THR A 140 32.60 21.58 -51.47
CA THR A 140 32.95 20.30 -50.84
C THR A 140 33.97 20.53 -49.73
N LEU A 141 33.61 20.18 -48.50
CA LEU A 141 34.52 20.01 -47.38
C LEU A 141 34.55 18.52 -47.01
N PRO A 142 35.72 17.96 -46.65
CA PRO A 142 35.86 16.52 -46.41
C PRO A 142 35.08 16.09 -45.17
N ALA A 143 34.55 14.87 -45.21
CA ALA A 143 33.87 14.26 -44.08
C ALA A 143 34.85 14.01 -42.92
N SER A 144 34.89 14.93 -41.96
CA SER A 144 35.52 14.68 -40.67
C SER A 144 34.59 13.82 -39.83
N SER A 145 34.78 12.50 -39.89
CA SER A 145 34.19 11.56 -38.95
C SER A 145 34.78 11.77 -37.56
N SER A 146 34.26 12.75 -36.83
CA SER A 146 34.51 12.89 -35.40
C SER A 146 33.86 11.70 -34.71
N ILE A 147 34.66 10.65 -34.49
CA ILE A 147 34.35 9.61 -33.51
C ILE A 147 34.18 10.35 -32.19
N VAL A 148 32.93 10.48 -31.75
CA VAL A 148 32.65 10.90 -30.38
C VAL A 148 33.19 9.78 -29.51
N HIS A 149 34.37 9.99 -28.94
CA HIS A 149 34.84 9.14 -27.86
C HIS A 149 33.81 9.24 -26.74
N GLY A 150 32.95 8.22 -26.66
CA GLY A 150 32.06 8.06 -25.52
C GLY A 150 32.92 8.11 -24.27
N VAL A 151 32.50 8.93 -23.30
CA VAL A 151 33.14 8.98 -21.99
C VAL A 151 33.13 7.55 -21.47
N ALA A 152 34.31 6.93 -21.36
CA ALA A 152 34.41 5.58 -20.83
C ALA A 152 33.79 5.61 -19.42
N PRO A 153 32.91 4.66 -19.08
CA PRO A 153 32.39 4.58 -17.72
C PRO A 153 33.59 4.52 -16.77
N ALA A 154 33.54 5.31 -15.70
CA ALA A 154 34.59 5.30 -14.69
C ALA A 154 34.87 3.84 -14.29
N THR A 155 36.14 3.44 -14.29
CA THR A 155 36.53 2.07 -13.99
C THR A 155 36.25 1.77 -12.53
N SER A 156 35.01 1.36 -12.25
CA SER A 156 34.59 0.80 -10.97
C SER A 156 35.49 -0.40 -10.66
N THR A 157 36.09 -0.41 -9.48
CA THR A 157 36.84 -1.58 -9.00
C THR A 157 35.96 -2.82 -9.17
N PRO A 158 36.45 -3.91 -9.80
CA PRO A 158 35.68 -5.14 -9.94
C PRO A 158 35.27 -5.64 -8.55
N ILE A 159 33.96 -5.80 -8.34
CA ILE A 159 33.45 -6.29 -7.06
C ILE A 159 33.57 -7.81 -7.04
N SER A 160 34.10 -8.38 -5.96
CA SER A 160 34.29 -9.83 -5.84
C SER A 160 32.94 -10.57 -5.76
N PRO A 161 32.63 -11.52 -6.67
CA PRO A 161 31.42 -12.32 -6.59
C PRO A 161 31.34 -13.17 -5.30
N GLU A 162 32.49 -13.70 -4.85
CA GLU A 162 32.59 -14.53 -3.63
C GLU A 162 32.26 -13.72 -2.36
N ASP A 163 32.66 -12.45 -2.32
CA ASP A 163 32.35 -11.54 -1.21
C ASP A 163 30.86 -11.17 -1.19
N ILE A 164 30.29 -10.79 -2.34
CA ILE A 164 28.84 -10.56 -2.49
C ILE A 164 28.06 -11.81 -2.06
N GLU A 165 28.45 -13.00 -2.52
CA GLU A 165 27.76 -14.25 -2.20
C GLU A 165 27.84 -14.56 -0.69
N THR A 166 29.02 -14.42 -0.08
CA THR A 166 29.24 -14.67 1.35
C THR A 166 28.42 -13.71 2.23
N PHE A 167 28.45 -12.41 1.91
CA PHE A 167 27.65 -11.41 2.61
C PHE A 167 26.15 -11.67 2.45
N THR A 168 25.71 -11.91 1.21
CA THR A 168 24.28 -12.13 0.89
C THR A 168 23.76 -13.38 1.58
N ASP A 169 24.52 -14.48 1.64
CA ASP A 169 24.11 -15.69 2.35
C ASP A 169 23.94 -15.44 3.85
N SER A 170 24.81 -14.66 4.47
CA SER A 170 24.70 -14.31 5.89
C SER A 170 23.45 -13.46 6.16
N VAL A 171 23.29 -12.36 5.42
CA VAL A 171 22.21 -11.39 5.64
C VAL A 171 20.85 -11.98 5.29
N VAL A 172 20.70 -12.58 4.10
CA VAL A 172 19.40 -13.11 3.64
C VAL A 172 18.93 -14.24 4.55
N ARG A 173 19.81 -15.19 4.94
CA ARG A 173 19.40 -16.28 5.86
C ARG A 173 19.00 -15.78 7.24
N THR A 174 19.75 -14.83 7.79
CA THR A 174 19.45 -14.22 9.10
C THR A 174 18.10 -13.50 9.09
N LEU A 175 17.87 -12.66 8.08
CA LEU A 175 16.63 -11.91 7.96
C LEU A 175 15.43 -12.79 7.57
N MET A 176 15.61 -13.83 6.75
CA MET A 176 14.55 -14.83 6.50
C MET A 176 14.09 -15.54 7.78
N GLN A 177 15.03 -15.83 8.70
CA GLN A 177 14.69 -16.43 9.99
C GLN A 177 13.99 -15.45 10.93
N ARG A 178 14.48 -14.20 10.99
CA ARG A 178 13.91 -13.12 11.82
C ARG A 178 12.49 -12.73 11.37
N ASP A 179 12.30 -12.55 10.07
CA ASP A 179 11.06 -12.01 9.48
C ASP A 179 10.10 -13.11 9.02
N HIS A 180 10.41 -14.39 9.29
CA HIS A 180 9.63 -15.55 8.86
C HIS A 180 9.32 -15.51 7.35
N VAL A 181 10.36 -15.55 6.51
CA VAL A 181 10.24 -15.53 5.05
C VAL A 181 10.57 -16.91 4.47
N LEU A 182 9.66 -17.49 3.69
CA LEU A 182 9.81 -18.84 3.13
C LEU A 182 10.75 -18.89 1.92
N GLY A 183 10.69 -17.90 1.04
CA GLY A 183 11.41 -17.90 -0.24
C GLY A 183 11.90 -16.51 -0.64
N VAL A 184 13.15 -16.44 -1.12
CA VAL A 184 13.80 -15.21 -1.58
C VAL A 184 14.58 -15.47 -2.86
N SER A 185 14.51 -14.56 -3.82
CA SER A 185 15.27 -14.57 -5.07
C SER A 185 16.05 -13.26 -5.22
N VAL A 186 17.35 -13.34 -5.53
CA VAL A 186 18.29 -12.20 -5.57
C VAL A 186 19.08 -12.19 -6.88
N ALA A 187 19.24 -11.02 -7.48
CA ALA A 187 20.21 -10.73 -8.53
C ALA A 187 21.09 -9.53 -8.16
N VAL A 188 22.39 -9.63 -8.42
CA VAL A 188 23.34 -8.52 -8.37
C VAL A 188 24.11 -8.50 -9.68
N VAL A 189 24.18 -7.34 -10.34
CA VAL A 189 24.89 -7.13 -11.61
C VAL A 189 25.89 -5.98 -11.50
N GLN A 190 27.03 -6.09 -12.16
CA GLN A 190 27.93 -4.96 -12.41
C GLN A 190 28.08 -4.78 -13.93
N GLY A 191 27.52 -3.69 -14.46
CA GLY A 191 27.34 -3.50 -15.90
C GLY A 191 26.50 -4.61 -16.50
N ASN A 192 27.06 -5.32 -17.49
CA ASN A 192 26.42 -6.47 -18.13
C ASN A 192 26.80 -7.83 -17.51
N THR A 193 27.49 -7.83 -16.35
CA THR A 193 27.97 -9.07 -15.72
C THR A 193 27.13 -9.38 -14.47
N PRO A 194 26.36 -10.47 -14.44
CA PRO A 194 25.78 -10.99 -13.20
C PRO A 194 26.89 -11.42 -12.24
N LEU A 195 26.94 -10.79 -11.07
CA LEU A 195 27.85 -11.16 -9.99
C LEU A 195 27.21 -12.15 -9.00
N LEU A 196 25.89 -12.08 -8.83
CA LEU A 196 25.12 -13.04 -8.04
C LEU A 196 23.75 -13.28 -8.69
N LEU A 197 23.35 -14.54 -8.76
CA LEU A 197 21.99 -14.98 -9.06
C LEU A 197 21.68 -16.12 -8.08
N LYS A 198 20.83 -15.88 -7.08
CA LYS A 198 20.66 -16.84 -5.98
C LYS A 198 19.24 -16.92 -5.43
N GLY A 199 18.79 -18.15 -5.21
CA GLY A 199 17.51 -18.48 -4.61
C GLY A 199 17.71 -19.09 -3.22
N TYR A 200 16.84 -18.73 -2.28
CA TYR A 200 16.84 -19.19 -0.90
C TYR A 200 15.46 -19.73 -0.53
N GLY A 201 15.42 -20.83 0.22
CA GLY A 201 14.17 -21.40 0.71
C GLY A 201 13.34 -22.09 -0.38
N TYR A 202 12.02 -21.83 -0.40
CA TYR A 202 11.05 -22.52 -1.25
C TYR A 202 10.09 -21.55 -1.95
N ASP A 203 9.74 -21.87 -3.19
CA ASP A 203 8.74 -21.13 -3.98
C ASP A 203 7.36 -21.81 -4.02
N ARG A 204 7.30 -23.10 -3.66
CA ARG A 204 6.08 -23.91 -3.55
C ARG A 204 6.25 -25.00 -2.50
N LEU A 205 5.18 -25.30 -1.76
CA LEU A 205 5.15 -26.39 -0.75
C LEU A 205 4.57 -27.71 -1.27
N SER A 206 3.74 -27.68 -2.33
CA SER A 206 3.10 -28.88 -2.89
C SER A 206 3.02 -28.84 -4.42
N PRO A 207 3.86 -29.58 -5.17
CA PRO A 207 5.03 -30.32 -4.67
C PRO A 207 6.11 -29.36 -4.14
N LEU A 208 6.86 -29.79 -3.12
CA LEU A 208 7.92 -28.98 -2.50
C LEU A 208 9.00 -28.62 -3.54
N ARG A 209 9.18 -27.33 -3.82
CA ARG A 209 10.16 -26.81 -4.79
C ARG A 209 10.96 -25.66 -4.20
N ARG A 210 12.29 -25.72 -4.40
CA ARG A 210 13.23 -24.68 -3.97
C ARG A 210 13.18 -23.50 -4.92
N VAL A 211 13.45 -22.30 -4.42
CA VAL A 211 13.65 -21.12 -5.29
C VAL A 211 14.86 -21.35 -6.20
N ASP A 212 14.64 -21.33 -7.51
CA ASP A 212 15.67 -21.24 -8.54
C ASP A 212 15.66 -19.82 -9.12
N PRO A 213 16.76 -19.04 -9.02
CA PRO A 213 16.81 -17.66 -9.51
C PRO A 213 16.61 -17.52 -11.03
N ASN A 214 16.72 -18.61 -11.79
CA ASN A 214 16.56 -18.63 -13.25
C ASN A 214 15.13 -18.93 -13.70
N THR A 215 14.35 -19.65 -12.89
CA THR A 215 13.05 -20.21 -13.30
C THR A 215 11.90 -19.88 -12.34
N SER A 216 12.12 -19.80 -11.02
CA SER A 216 11.07 -19.45 -10.06
C SER A 216 10.58 -18.02 -10.25
N ILE A 217 9.36 -17.86 -10.78
CA ILE A 217 8.78 -16.55 -11.13
C ILE A 217 8.09 -15.94 -9.90
N PHE A 218 8.54 -14.77 -9.46
CA PHE A 218 7.97 -14.02 -8.33
C PHE A 218 7.15 -12.84 -8.87
N ARG A 219 6.06 -12.45 -8.20
CA ARG A 219 5.38 -11.18 -8.50
C ARG A 219 6.27 -10.03 -8.04
N ILE A 220 6.51 -9.05 -8.91
CA ILE A 220 7.39 -7.91 -8.62
C ILE A 220 6.64 -6.60 -8.36
N GLY A 221 5.30 -6.67 -8.32
CA GLY A 221 4.42 -5.57 -7.95
C GLY A 221 4.73 -4.27 -8.70
N SER A 222 4.92 -3.19 -7.96
CA SER A 222 5.15 -1.85 -8.50
C SER A 222 6.42 -1.67 -9.37
N ILE A 223 7.36 -2.62 -9.39
CA ILE A 223 8.48 -2.60 -10.35
C ILE A 223 7.95 -2.66 -11.80
N SER A 224 6.75 -3.19 -12.04
CA SER A 224 6.02 -3.13 -13.31
C SER A 224 6.00 -1.72 -13.95
N LYS A 225 6.00 -0.66 -13.14
CA LYS A 225 6.00 0.73 -13.62
C LYS A 225 7.25 1.07 -14.43
N ALA A 226 8.41 0.52 -14.07
CA ALA A 226 9.65 0.72 -14.82
C ALA A 226 9.50 0.25 -16.28
N PHE A 227 8.80 -0.88 -16.52
CA PHE A 227 8.49 -1.34 -17.87
C PHE A 227 7.57 -0.37 -18.62
N THR A 228 6.51 0.10 -17.97
CA THR A 228 5.61 1.14 -18.53
C THR A 228 6.39 2.41 -18.90
N TRP A 229 7.36 2.82 -18.10
CA TRP A 229 8.16 4.01 -18.38
C TRP A 229 9.23 3.81 -19.46
N ILE A 230 9.84 2.62 -19.57
CA ILE A 230 10.69 2.25 -20.71
C ILE A 230 9.89 2.36 -22.02
N VAL A 231 8.67 1.79 -22.05
CA VAL A 231 7.80 1.93 -23.23
C VAL A 231 7.35 3.38 -23.45
N ALA A 232 7.09 4.15 -22.39
CA ALA A 232 6.78 5.58 -22.52
C ALA A 232 7.91 6.34 -23.24
N ARG A 233 9.17 6.08 -22.87
CA ARG A 233 10.33 6.66 -23.55
C ARG A 233 10.43 6.23 -25.01
N GLN A 234 10.24 4.94 -25.32
CA GLN A 234 10.20 4.44 -26.71
C GLN A 234 9.10 5.10 -27.57
N GLU A 235 7.91 5.28 -27.03
CA GLU A 235 6.79 5.91 -27.75
C GLU A 235 6.98 7.44 -27.92
N ILE A 236 7.68 8.10 -26.98
CA ILE A 236 8.14 9.50 -27.11
C ILE A 236 9.21 9.63 -28.19
N GLU A 237 10.24 8.77 -28.18
CA GLU A 237 11.31 8.75 -29.19
C GLU A 237 10.76 8.54 -30.61
N ALA A 238 9.75 7.68 -30.74
CA ALA A 238 9.06 7.45 -32.01
C ALA A 238 8.01 8.53 -32.37
N GLY A 239 7.88 9.60 -31.58
CA GLY A 239 6.96 10.71 -31.82
C GLY A 239 5.47 10.37 -31.74
N ARG A 240 5.11 9.19 -31.19
CA ARG A 240 3.72 8.70 -31.13
C ARG A 240 2.95 9.28 -29.94
N ILE A 241 3.64 9.61 -28.85
CA ILE A 241 3.11 10.33 -27.69
C ILE A 241 4.01 11.51 -27.34
N LYS A 242 3.45 12.58 -26.79
CA LYS A 242 4.21 13.75 -26.31
C LYS A 242 4.07 13.90 -24.81
N LEU A 243 5.16 14.21 -24.15
CA LEU A 243 5.25 14.29 -22.69
C LEU A 243 4.26 15.29 -22.08
N ASP A 244 4.12 16.45 -22.73
CA ASP A 244 3.33 17.60 -22.26
C ASP A 244 1.99 17.78 -23.02
N ALA A 245 1.56 16.78 -23.80
CA ALA A 245 0.26 16.81 -24.46
C ALA A 245 -0.85 16.23 -23.57
N PRO A 246 -2.11 16.70 -23.70
CA PRO A 246 -3.25 16.14 -22.97
C PRO A 246 -3.41 14.63 -23.19
N ILE A 247 -3.39 13.85 -22.12
CA ILE A 247 -3.39 12.38 -22.17
C ILE A 247 -4.69 11.82 -22.77
N ALA A 248 -5.81 12.55 -22.61
CA ALA A 248 -7.09 12.23 -23.23
C ALA A 248 -7.05 12.12 -24.77
N GLY A 249 -6.06 12.74 -25.43
CA GLY A 249 -5.85 12.58 -26.88
C GLY A 249 -5.34 11.18 -27.29
N TYR A 250 -4.92 10.36 -26.32
CA TYR A 250 -4.35 9.03 -26.52
C TYR A 250 -5.21 7.89 -25.93
N LEU A 251 -6.42 8.22 -25.45
CA LEU A 251 -7.31 7.30 -24.75
C LEU A 251 -8.74 7.31 -25.34
N PRO A 252 -9.47 6.19 -25.33
CA PRO A 252 -10.89 6.17 -25.65
C PRO A 252 -11.70 7.05 -24.69
N THR A 253 -12.72 7.75 -25.20
CA THR A 253 -13.51 8.72 -24.42
C THR A 253 -14.43 8.08 -23.38
N ASP A 254 -14.76 6.80 -23.50
CA ASP A 254 -15.49 6.03 -22.49
C ASP A 254 -14.57 5.56 -21.34
N VAL A 255 -13.31 5.25 -21.66
CA VAL A 255 -12.25 4.89 -20.70
C VAL A 255 -11.80 6.10 -19.89
N PHE A 256 -11.56 7.25 -20.52
CA PHE A 256 -11.09 8.45 -19.84
C PHE A 256 -11.76 9.73 -20.38
N THR A 257 -12.08 10.64 -19.46
CA THR A 257 -12.60 11.98 -19.77
C THR A 257 -11.92 13.00 -18.87
N GLU A 258 -11.47 14.12 -19.41
CA GLU A 258 -10.85 15.18 -18.61
C GLU A 258 -11.84 15.86 -17.67
N ASP A 259 -11.39 16.11 -16.45
CA ASP A 259 -12.08 16.98 -15.51
C ASP A 259 -11.76 18.44 -15.82
N ARG A 260 -12.70 19.11 -16.48
CA ARG A 260 -12.57 20.51 -16.94
C ARG A 260 -12.42 21.55 -15.80
N ARG A 261 -12.48 21.13 -14.54
CA ARG A 261 -12.22 21.99 -13.37
C ARG A 261 -10.73 22.25 -13.15
N TYR A 262 -9.86 21.41 -13.72
CA TYR A 262 -8.41 21.44 -13.57
C TYR A 262 -7.74 21.60 -14.93
N LYS A 263 -6.43 21.90 -14.97
CA LYS A 263 -5.68 21.86 -16.25
C LYS A 263 -5.65 20.42 -16.82
N PRO A 264 -5.43 20.26 -18.15
CA PRO A 264 -5.34 18.94 -18.78
C PRO A 264 -4.23 18.08 -18.16
N LEU A 265 -4.51 16.80 -17.98
CA LEU A 265 -3.54 15.84 -17.47
C LEU A 265 -2.58 15.46 -18.59
N THR A 266 -1.29 15.35 -18.29
CA THR A 266 -0.25 15.04 -19.30
C THR A 266 0.46 13.72 -18.97
N LEU A 267 1.23 13.17 -19.92
CA LEU A 267 2.08 12.02 -19.63
C LEU A 267 3.14 12.37 -18.58
N ARG A 268 3.63 13.63 -18.52
CA ARG A 268 4.53 14.11 -17.45
C ARG A 268 3.91 13.86 -16.08
N SER A 269 2.71 14.39 -15.86
CA SER A 269 2.00 14.34 -14.57
C SER A 269 1.67 12.89 -14.13
N LEU A 270 1.66 11.95 -15.08
CA LEU A 270 1.50 10.52 -14.80
C LEU A 270 2.83 9.85 -14.43
N MET A 271 3.92 10.20 -15.12
CA MET A 271 5.26 9.66 -14.88
C MET A 271 5.84 10.15 -13.56
N ASP A 272 5.68 11.43 -13.20
CA ASP A 272 6.22 12.01 -11.96
C ASP A 272 5.27 11.94 -10.75
N HIS A 273 4.17 11.19 -10.88
CA HIS A 273 3.11 11.02 -9.89
C HIS A 273 2.42 12.31 -9.41
N THR A 274 2.45 13.38 -10.20
CA THR A 274 1.81 14.66 -9.84
C THR A 274 0.38 14.85 -10.38
N SER A 275 -0.25 13.80 -10.91
CA SER A 275 -1.55 13.78 -11.60
C SER A 275 -2.76 14.46 -10.92
N GLY A 276 -2.66 14.83 -9.64
CA GLY A 276 -3.73 15.50 -8.89
C GLY A 276 -4.86 14.60 -8.38
N TYR A 277 -4.81 13.29 -8.65
CA TYR A 277 -5.80 12.33 -8.14
C TYR A 277 -5.64 12.02 -6.64
N GLU A 278 -6.76 11.68 -6.00
CA GLU A 278 -6.77 10.90 -4.76
C GLU A 278 -6.27 9.46 -5.00
N ASP A 279 -5.80 8.78 -3.97
CA ASP A 279 -5.32 7.39 -4.07
C ASP A 279 -6.36 6.45 -3.45
N THR A 280 -7.09 5.76 -4.31
CA THR A 280 -8.06 4.71 -3.97
C THR A 280 -7.44 3.34 -4.24
N SER A 281 -7.65 2.40 -3.32
CA SER A 281 -7.09 1.05 -3.42
C SER A 281 -7.95 -0.04 -2.78
N LEU A 282 -8.98 0.32 -2.01
CA LEU A 282 -9.68 -0.67 -1.20
C LEU A 282 -10.71 -1.46 -2.02
N GLY A 283 -10.57 -2.79 -2.03
CA GLY A 283 -11.53 -3.73 -2.64
C GLY A 283 -11.49 -3.84 -4.17
N HIS A 284 -10.71 -3.00 -4.86
CA HIS A 284 -10.61 -2.99 -6.33
C HIS A 284 -9.18 -3.13 -6.86
N LEU A 285 -8.15 -3.05 -6.01
CA LEU A 285 -6.75 -3.12 -6.45
C LEU A 285 -6.29 -4.56 -6.72
N PHE A 286 -6.79 -5.52 -5.90
CA PHE A 286 -6.48 -6.95 -6.03
C PHE A 286 -7.76 -7.79 -6.01
N GLN A 287 -7.82 -8.81 -6.87
CA GLN A 287 -8.87 -9.82 -6.88
C GLN A 287 -8.26 -11.19 -6.53
N LEU A 288 -8.82 -11.90 -5.55
CA LEU A 288 -8.38 -13.26 -5.17
C LEU A 288 -9.21 -14.36 -5.84
N ASN A 289 -10.41 -14.03 -6.33
CA ASN A 289 -11.28 -14.98 -7.03
C ASN A 289 -11.17 -14.79 -8.54
N GLY A 290 -10.46 -15.71 -9.20
CA GLY A 290 -10.31 -15.73 -10.67
C GLY A 290 -11.62 -15.82 -11.46
N ALA A 291 -12.76 -16.15 -10.83
CA ALA A 291 -14.08 -16.10 -11.46
C ALA A 291 -14.68 -14.67 -11.53
N HIS A 292 -14.14 -13.72 -10.78
CA HIS A 292 -14.64 -12.33 -10.65
C HIS A 292 -13.63 -11.30 -11.20
N LEU A 293 -12.93 -11.66 -12.29
CA LEU A 293 -11.96 -10.78 -12.96
C LEU A 293 -12.64 -9.75 -13.85
N ALA A 294 -11.99 -8.60 -14.02
CA ALA A 294 -12.44 -7.52 -14.90
C ALA A 294 -11.32 -7.10 -15.86
N GLY A 295 -11.68 -6.78 -17.11
CA GLY A 295 -10.78 -6.15 -18.07
C GLY A 295 -10.49 -4.68 -17.74
N PRO A 296 -9.38 -4.11 -18.26
CA PRO A 296 -8.97 -2.74 -17.97
C PRO A 296 -10.03 -1.69 -18.36
N ASP A 297 -10.72 -1.86 -19.49
CA ASP A 297 -11.75 -0.91 -19.92
C ASP A 297 -12.96 -0.89 -18.97
N SER A 298 -13.35 -2.04 -18.44
CA SER A 298 -14.42 -2.15 -17.43
C SER A 298 -14.02 -1.42 -16.14
N TYR A 299 -12.78 -1.64 -15.69
CA TYR A 299 -12.21 -0.96 -14.53
C TYR A 299 -12.20 0.56 -14.70
N PHE A 300 -11.64 1.11 -15.77
CA PHE A 300 -11.57 2.57 -15.97
C PHE A 300 -12.94 3.22 -16.20
N ARG A 301 -13.93 2.48 -16.72
CA ARG A 301 -15.31 2.98 -16.84
C ARG A 301 -16.01 3.17 -15.50
N VAL A 302 -15.77 2.26 -14.54
CA VAL A 302 -16.37 2.26 -13.19
C VAL A 302 -15.53 3.09 -12.22
N HIS A 303 -14.25 2.76 -12.09
CA HIS A 303 -13.35 3.29 -11.08
C HIS A 303 -12.71 4.61 -11.52
N LYS A 304 -13.23 5.72 -10.98
CA LYS A 304 -12.85 7.09 -11.33
C LYS A 304 -12.50 7.88 -10.06
N PRO A 305 -11.26 7.78 -9.54
CA PRO A 305 -10.83 8.57 -8.39
C PRO A 305 -11.02 10.06 -8.65
N LYS A 306 -11.38 10.82 -7.62
CA LYS A 306 -11.55 12.27 -7.74
C LYS A 306 -10.19 12.92 -7.97
N ARG A 307 -10.12 13.86 -8.92
CA ARG A 307 -9.06 14.86 -8.94
C ARG A 307 -9.34 15.84 -7.80
N VAL A 308 -8.35 16.07 -6.93
CA VAL A 308 -8.50 16.82 -5.66
C VAL A 308 -7.55 18.02 -5.56
N ARG A 309 -6.57 18.10 -6.46
CA ARG A 309 -5.57 19.17 -6.57
C ARG A 309 -5.16 19.34 -8.04
N GLU A 310 -4.47 20.43 -8.39
CA GLU A 310 -3.99 20.60 -9.77
C GLU A 310 -2.90 19.56 -10.10
N PRO A 311 -2.81 19.10 -11.36
CA PRO A 311 -1.64 18.36 -11.81
C PRO A 311 -0.34 19.16 -11.65
N ASP A 312 0.82 18.50 -11.63
CA ASP A 312 2.16 19.11 -11.47
C ASP A 312 2.38 19.91 -10.17
N GLU A 313 1.45 19.91 -9.22
CA GLU A 313 1.56 20.69 -7.97
C GLU A 313 2.55 20.04 -6.98
N PHE A 314 2.43 18.73 -6.76
CA PHE A 314 3.37 17.90 -6.00
C PHE A 314 3.11 16.42 -6.25
N ALA A 315 4.09 15.55 -5.94
CA ALA A 315 3.96 14.12 -6.15
C ALA A 315 3.09 13.46 -5.06
N SER A 316 2.13 12.65 -5.50
CA SER A 316 1.38 11.73 -4.64
C SER A 316 1.20 10.44 -5.42
N TYR A 317 1.94 9.41 -5.02
CA TYR A 317 2.06 8.15 -5.76
C TYR A 317 0.70 7.56 -6.14
N SER A 318 0.57 7.15 -7.40
CA SER A 318 -0.70 6.71 -7.97
C SER A 318 -0.54 5.47 -8.84
N ASN A 319 -1.21 4.39 -8.44
CA ASN A 319 -1.36 3.18 -9.28
C ASN A 319 -2.30 3.44 -10.46
N PHE A 320 -3.37 4.19 -10.23
CA PHE A 320 -4.32 4.62 -11.28
C PHE A 320 -3.59 5.37 -12.40
N GLY A 321 -2.75 6.34 -12.06
CA GLY A 321 -2.01 7.14 -13.04
C GLY A 321 -1.06 6.30 -13.91
N ALA A 322 -0.31 5.37 -13.32
CA ALA A 322 0.56 4.47 -14.06
C ALA A 322 -0.22 3.46 -14.94
N GLY A 323 -1.36 2.95 -14.45
CA GLY A 323 -2.25 2.09 -15.25
C GLY A 323 -2.86 2.83 -16.43
N LEU A 324 -3.29 4.08 -16.23
CA LEU A 324 -3.81 4.96 -17.27
C LEU A 324 -2.75 5.28 -18.33
N ALA A 325 -1.51 5.51 -17.93
CA ALA A 325 -0.38 5.67 -18.85
C ALA A 325 -0.14 4.38 -19.67
N ALA A 326 -0.11 3.22 -19.04
CA ALA A 326 0.03 1.93 -19.74
C ALA A 326 -1.11 1.71 -20.75
N ARG A 327 -2.36 2.09 -20.41
CA ARG A 327 -3.52 2.03 -21.30
C ARG A 327 -3.39 2.98 -22.50
N ALA A 328 -2.83 4.17 -22.31
CA ALA A 328 -2.55 5.12 -23.40
C ALA A 328 -1.43 4.60 -24.32
N LEU A 329 -0.33 4.08 -23.77
CA LEU A 329 0.79 3.53 -24.53
C LEU A 329 0.39 2.30 -25.36
N GLN A 330 -0.52 1.47 -24.84
CA GLN A 330 -1.15 0.39 -25.61
C GLN A 330 -1.87 0.94 -26.87
N GLN A 331 -2.58 2.07 -26.76
CA GLN A 331 -3.24 2.69 -27.91
C GLN A 331 -2.24 3.29 -28.91
N THR A 332 -1.23 4.03 -28.44
CA THR A 332 -0.24 4.66 -29.35
C THR A 332 0.58 3.62 -30.10
N ALA A 333 0.97 2.54 -29.42
CA ALA A 333 1.67 1.40 -30.00
C ALA A 333 0.76 0.48 -30.84
N LYS A 334 -0.57 0.64 -30.77
CA LYS A 334 -1.59 -0.24 -31.37
C LYS A 334 -1.47 -1.71 -30.93
N ALA A 335 -1.08 -1.94 -29.68
CA ALA A 335 -1.00 -3.28 -29.09
C ALA A 335 -2.39 -3.81 -28.71
N ARG A 336 -2.60 -5.14 -28.80
CA ARG A 336 -3.88 -5.78 -28.42
C ARG A 336 -4.21 -5.52 -26.95
N ASP A 337 -3.23 -5.72 -26.07
CA ASP A 337 -3.32 -5.55 -24.63
C ASP A 337 -1.97 -5.09 -24.04
N VAL A 338 -1.97 -4.64 -22.79
CA VAL A 338 -0.76 -4.16 -22.09
C VAL A 338 0.31 -5.25 -21.92
N PRO A 339 -0.02 -6.54 -21.61
CA PRO A 339 0.97 -7.62 -21.65
C PRO A 339 1.68 -7.75 -23.00
N THR A 340 0.94 -7.76 -24.12
CA THR A 340 1.48 -7.85 -25.48
C THR A 340 2.40 -6.68 -25.82
N LEU A 341 2.11 -5.49 -25.28
CA LEU A 341 2.97 -4.32 -25.38
C LEU A 341 4.33 -4.58 -24.70
N MET A 342 4.35 -5.02 -23.44
CA MET A 342 5.61 -5.25 -22.71
C MET A 342 6.40 -6.43 -23.28
N GLU A 343 5.70 -7.50 -23.68
CA GLU A 343 6.28 -8.67 -24.35
C GLU A 343 7.06 -8.26 -25.60
N SER A 344 6.45 -7.48 -26.50
CA SER A 344 7.07 -7.08 -27.77
C SER A 344 8.08 -5.94 -27.66
N ARG A 345 8.00 -5.09 -26.62
CA ARG A 345 8.85 -3.89 -26.45
C ARG A 345 10.06 -4.09 -25.54
N ILE A 346 10.02 -5.05 -24.63
CA ILE A 346 11.05 -5.26 -23.61
C ILE A 346 11.43 -6.74 -23.51
N PHE A 347 10.47 -7.62 -23.22
CA PHE A 347 10.80 -8.99 -22.80
C PHE A 347 11.36 -9.85 -23.94
N GLN A 348 10.78 -9.78 -25.14
CA GLN A 348 11.30 -10.47 -26.32
C GLN A 348 12.67 -9.91 -26.76
N PRO A 349 12.88 -8.59 -26.90
CA PRO A 349 14.21 -8.02 -27.16
C PRO A 349 15.30 -8.44 -26.17
N LEU A 350 15.00 -8.46 -24.87
CA LEU A 350 15.96 -8.86 -23.81
C LEU A 350 16.01 -10.37 -23.54
N ALA A 351 15.29 -11.19 -24.31
CA ALA A 351 15.14 -12.63 -24.11
C ALA A 351 14.70 -13.05 -22.68
N MET A 352 13.91 -12.20 -22.01
CA MET A 352 13.32 -12.44 -20.68
C MET A 352 12.19 -13.46 -20.76
N LYS A 353 12.55 -14.75 -20.76
CA LYS A 353 11.64 -15.87 -21.06
C LYS A 353 10.71 -16.23 -19.91
N HIS A 354 11.03 -15.82 -18.68
CA HIS A 354 10.27 -16.11 -17.48
C HIS A 354 9.65 -14.84 -16.87
N THR A 355 9.37 -13.84 -17.73
CA THR A 355 8.73 -12.58 -17.35
C THR A 355 7.44 -12.36 -18.10
N SER A 356 6.37 -12.01 -17.40
CA SER A 356 5.10 -11.65 -18.03
C SER A 356 4.25 -10.72 -17.15
N LEU A 357 3.34 -9.98 -17.81
CA LEU A 357 2.22 -9.27 -17.17
C LEU A 357 0.91 -10.08 -17.27
N ARG A 358 0.94 -11.29 -17.84
CA ARG A 358 -0.20 -12.22 -17.85
C ARG A 358 -0.31 -12.91 -16.49
N GLU A 359 -1.54 -13.19 -16.08
CA GLU A 359 -1.84 -13.78 -14.77
C GLU A 359 -2.51 -15.16 -14.95
N PRO A 360 -2.38 -16.08 -13.99
CA PRO A 360 -2.89 -17.45 -14.10
C PRO A 360 -4.37 -17.53 -13.73
N TYR A 361 -5.27 -17.69 -14.71
CA TYR A 361 -6.69 -17.91 -14.46
C TYR A 361 -7.31 -18.84 -15.51
N THR A 362 -8.47 -19.40 -15.18
CA THR A 362 -9.27 -20.20 -16.09
C THR A 362 -10.29 -19.32 -16.82
N ILE A 363 -10.43 -19.51 -18.14
CA ILE A 363 -11.44 -18.79 -18.93
C ILE A 363 -12.81 -19.43 -18.65
N GLY A 364 -13.58 -18.78 -17.79
CA GLY A 364 -14.95 -19.19 -17.44
C GLY A 364 -16.00 -18.78 -18.47
N VAL A 365 -17.13 -19.48 -18.49
CA VAL A 365 -18.27 -19.19 -19.39
C VAL A 365 -19.12 -18.04 -18.82
N GLY A 366 -18.58 -16.82 -18.79
CA GLY A 366 -19.29 -15.65 -18.27
C GLY A 366 -18.56 -14.31 -18.49
N ASN A 367 -18.95 -13.60 -19.55
CA ASN A 367 -18.65 -12.18 -19.86
C ASN A 367 -17.34 -11.60 -19.31
N LEU A 368 -16.20 -12.10 -19.80
CA LEU A 368 -14.87 -11.57 -19.55
C LEU A 368 -14.47 -10.57 -20.68
N GLU A 369 -15.17 -9.44 -20.77
CA GLU A 369 -14.86 -8.42 -21.79
C GLU A 369 -13.40 -7.95 -21.70
N ASN A 370 -12.66 -8.10 -22.80
CA ASN A 370 -11.30 -7.59 -23.01
C ASN A 370 -10.27 -8.00 -21.93
N LEU A 371 -10.38 -9.20 -21.35
CA LEU A 371 -9.23 -9.80 -20.66
C LEU A 371 -8.10 -10.12 -21.68
N PRO A 372 -6.82 -10.03 -21.28
CA PRO A 372 -5.71 -10.59 -22.06
C PRO A 372 -5.84 -12.13 -22.21
N ASP A 373 -4.92 -12.78 -22.92
CA ASP A 373 -4.75 -14.24 -22.72
C ASP A 373 -4.14 -14.51 -21.33
N PRO A 374 -4.51 -15.63 -20.66
CA PRO A 374 -3.92 -16.02 -19.38
C PRO A 374 -2.44 -16.39 -19.50
N LEU A 375 -1.76 -16.48 -18.36
CA LEU A 375 -0.36 -16.96 -18.29
C LEU A 375 -0.25 -18.39 -18.87
N SER A 376 0.81 -18.68 -19.62
CA SER A 376 0.96 -19.99 -20.27
C SER A 376 1.10 -21.13 -19.25
N PRO A 377 0.75 -22.38 -19.60
CA PRO A 377 0.91 -23.53 -18.69
C PRO A 377 2.36 -23.76 -18.24
N GLU A 378 3.35 -23.37 -19.04
CA GLU A 378 4.77 -23.44 -18.72
C GLU A 378 5.10 -22.46 -17.60
N LEU A 379 4.85 -21.16 -17.83
CA LEU A 379 5.12 -20.12 -16.84
C LEU A 379 4.26 -20.26 -15.58
N THR A 380 3.05 -20.79 -15.70
CA THR A 380 2.18 -21.10 -14.56
C THR A 380 2.76 -22.22 -13.68
N ARG A 381 3.46 -23.20 -14.25
CA ARG A 381 4.19 -24.21 -13.46
C ARG A 381 5.32 -23.54 -12.69
N ASP A 382 6.05 -22.62 -13.31
CA ASP A 382 7.28 -22.03 -12.77
C ASP A 382 7.04 -20.81 -11.86
N LEU A 383 5.81 -20.32 -11.82
CA LEU A 383 5.32 -19.35 -10.85
C LEU A 383 5.47 -19.83 -9.40
N SER A 384 5.99 -18.95 -8.52
CA SER A 384 5.97 -19.09 -7.06
C SER A 384 4.56 -18.92 -6.53
N ASP A 385 4.20 -19.72 -5.53
CA ASP A 385 3.03 -19.41 -4.70
C ASP A 385 3.39 -18.21 -3.78
N GLY A 386 2.38 -17.48 -3.30
CA GLY A 386 2.55 -16.45 -2.26
C GLY A 386 2.16 -17.01 -0.89
N PHE A 387 2.78 -16.54 0.19
CA PHE A 387 2.63 -17.14 1.52
C PHE A 387 2.29 -16.13 2.63
N ILE A 388 1.52 -16.60 3.61
CA ILE A 388 1.37 -15.99 4.93
C ILE A 388 2.05 -16.89 5.97
N TRP A 389 2.64 -16.28 6.99
CA TRP A 389 3.13 -16.96 8.20
C TRP A 389 2.05 -16.89 9.28
N ASP A 390 1.54 -18.03 9.73
CA ASP A 390 0.43 -18.09 10.71
C ASP A 390 0.88 -18.04 12.19
N GLY A 391 2.19 -17.93 12.43
CA GLY A 391 2.83 -18.03 13.75
C GLY A 391 3.51 -19.38 14.03
N ALA A 392 3.25 -20.41 13.21
CA ALA A 392 3.84 -21.75 13.31
C ALA A 392 4.17 -22.40 11.96
N THR A 393 3.40 -22.11 10.91
CA THR A 393 3.53 -22.68 9.55
C THR A 393 3.32 -21.64 8.46
N TYR A 394 3.60 -22.03 7.21
CA TYR A 394 3.40 -21.20 6.02
C TYR A 394 2.19 -21.70 5.23
N GLU A 395 1.19 -20.83 5.03
CA GLU A 395 0.01 -21.12 4.22
C GLU A 395 0.14 -20.48 2.83
N ALA A 396 0.04 -21.31 1.78
CA ALA A 396 0.00 -20.83 0.40
C ALA A 396 -1.33 -20.13 0.09
N GLN A 397 -1.27 -18.92 -0.44
CA GLN A 397 -2.42 -18.06 -0.69
C GLN A 397 -2.86 -18.07 -2.18
N PRO A 398 -4.14 -17.76 -2.46
CA PRO A 398 -4.61 -17.54 -3.82
C PRO A 398 -3.84 -16.41 -4.53
N PHE A 399 -3.72 -16.51 -5.86
CA PHE A 399 -3.07 -15.47 -6.67
C PHE A 399 -3.82 -14.12 -6.55
N ASP A 400 -3.06 -13.04 -6.37
CA ASP A 400 -3.56 -11.69 -6.12
C ASP A 400 -3.61 -10.87 -7.41
N HIS A 401 -4.67 -11.11 -8.20
CA HIS A 401 -4.84 -10.57 -9.55
C HIS A 401 -4.92 -9.05 -9.60
N ALA A 402 -4.18 -8.45 -10.54
CA ALA A 402 -4.12 -7.00 -10.77
C ALA A 402 -4.31 -6.63 -12.27
N ILE A 403 -4.94 -7.50 -13.07
CA ILE A 403 -5.11 -7.37 -14.54
C ILE A 403 -5.45 -5.93 -15.02
N PRO A 404 -6.43 -5.20 -14.45
CA PRO A 404 -6.77 -3.86 -14.94
C PRO A 404 -5.63 -2.85 -14.88
N LEU A 405 -4.69 -3.06 -13.95
CA LEU A 405 -3.55 -2.20 -13.67
C LEU A 405 -2.23 -2.94 -13.91
N ALA A 406 -2.20 -3.88 -14.88
CA ALA A 406 -1.04 -4.73 -15.12
C ALA A 406 0.27 -3.94 -15.35
N GLY A 407 0.22 -2.81 -16.06
CA GLY A 407 1.39 -1.91 -16.25
C GLY A 407 1.83 -1.16 -14.98
N ALA A 408 1.04 -1.18 -13.92
CA ALA A 408 1.37 -0.61 -12.62
C ALA A 408 1.78 -1.66 -11.57
N LEU A 409 1.25 -2.88 -11.62
CA LEU A 409 1.39 -3.89 -10.55
C LEU A 409 1.51 -5.36 -11.01
N GLY A 410 1.19 -5.69 -12.26
CA GLY A 410 0.89 -7.06 -12.69
C GLY A 410 2.08 -7.94 -13.07
N ALA A 411 3.28 -7.39 -13.20
CA ALA A 411 4.43 -8.15 -13.67
C ALA A 411 4.89 -9.23 -12.66
N SER A 412 5.29 -10.36 -13.22
CA SER A 412 5.99 -11.44 -12.52
C SER A 412 7.27 -11.77 -13.30
N SER A 413 8.39 -12.01 -12.61
CA SER A 413 9.73 -12.15 -13.20
C SER A 413 10.63 -13.08 -12.36
N THR A 414 11.72 -13.56 -12.95
CA THR A 414 12.84 -14.21 -12.24
C THR A 414 13.97 -13.22 -11.93
N ALA A 415 14.93 -13.63 -11.10
CA ALA A 415 16.12 -12.83 -10.82
C ALA A 415 17.03 -12.72 -12.06
N GLN A 416 17.18 -13.81 -12.84
CA GLN A 416 17.91 -13.82 -14.11
C GLN A 416 17.32 -12.83 -15.13
N ASP A 417 16.00 -12.77 -15.28
CA ASP A 417 15.37 -11.85 -16.22
C ASP A 417 15.50 -10.39 -15.75
N MET A 418 15.35 -10.12 -14.44
CA MET A 418 15.58 -8.78 -13.89
C MET A 418 17.03 -8.32 -14.03
N ALA A 419 18.02 -9.23 -14.01
CA ALA A 419 19.41 -8.91 -14.28
C ALA A 419 19.61 -8.27 -15.66
N GLN A 420 18.90 -8.74 -16.69
CA GLN A 420 18.93 -8.16 -18.05
C GLN A 420 18.38 -6.71 -18.07
N VAL A 421 17.29 -6.47 -17.35
CA VAL A 421 16.68 -5.13 -17.20
C VAL A 421 17.62 -4.18 -16.48
N MET A 422 18.27 -4.63 -15.41
CA MET A 422 19.24 -3.80 -14.69
C MET A 422 20.46 -3.49 -15.56
N ALA A 423 21.00 -4.49 -16.26
CA ALA A 423 22.14 -4.33 -17.16
C ALA A 423 21.87 -3.32 -18.30
N VAL A 424 20.73 -3.41 -18.99
CA VAL A 424 20.39 -2.45 -20.07
C VAL A 424 20.14 -1.02 -19.54
N MET A 425 19.58 -0.88 -18.33
CA MET A 425 19.35 0.44 -17.71
C MET A 425 20.67 1.10 -17.26
N LEU A 426 21.63 0.31 -16.78
CA LEU A 426 22.99 0.77 -16.49
C LEU A 426 23.75 1.10 -17.78
N GLY A 427 23.64 0.23 -18.79
CA GLY A 427 24.17 0.39 -20.16
C GLY A 427 23.53 1.49 -21.02
N ASN A 428 22.86 2.47 -20.41
CA ASN A 428 22.24 3.62 -21.09
C ASN A 428 21.22 3.23 -22.18
N GLY A 429 20.48 2.14 -21.96
CA GLY A 429 19.50 1.62 -22.91
C GLY A 429 20.08 0.66 -23.97
N GLN A 430 21.35 0.27 -23.85
CA GLN A 430 22.03 -0.71 -24.71
C GLN A 430 22.56 -1.92 -23.94
N ILE A 431 22.47 -3.10 -24.55
CA ILE A 431 23.00 -4.37 -24.05
C ILE A 431 23.25 -5.29 -25.26
N ASP A 432 24.45 -5.84 -25.43
CA ASP A 432 24.78 -6.85 -26.46
C ASP A 432 24.23 -6.60 -27.89
N GLY A 433 24.24 -5.34 -28.33
CA GLY A 433 23.73 -4.90 -29.63
C GLY A 433 22.22 -4.63 -29.70
N ILE A 434 21.47 -4.94 -28.64
CA ILE A 434 20.07 -4.54 -28.44
C ILE A 434 20.04 -3.10 -27.93
N GLN A 435 19.15 -2.29 -28.52
CA GLN A 435 18.86 -0.91 -28.09
C GLN A 435 17.39 -0.83 -27.67
N LEU A 436 17.11 -0.58 -26.40
CA LEU A 436 15.74 -0.36 -25.91
C LEU A 436 15.28 1.10 -25.94
N PHE A 437 16.15 2.05 -25.62
CA PHE A 437 15.85 3.49 -25.59
C PHE A 437 17.15 4.29 -25.74
N ASN A 438 17.08 5.51 -26.28
CA ASN A 438 18.27 6.28 -26.65
C ASN A 438 18.96 7.00 -25.46
N ALA A 439 20.08 7.67 -25.73
CA ALA A 439 20.86 8.38 -24.71
C ALA A 439 20.11 9.55 -24.03
N ASP A 440 19.19 10.22 -24.72
CA ASP A 440 18.34 11.27 -24.12
C ASP A 440 17.38 10.65 -23.09
N SER A 441 16.85 9.46 -23.38
CA SER A 441 16.03 8.68 -22.45
C SER A 441 16.84 8.10 -21.29
N ALA A 442 18.07 7.64 -21.52
CA ALA A 442 18.99 7.26 -20.44
C ALA A 442 19.27 8.43 -19.47
N THR A 443 19.41 9.64 -20.01
CA THR A 443 19.55 10.88 -19.23
C THR A 443 18.26 11.23 -18.49
N ALA A 444 17.10 11.04 -19.13
CA ALA A 444 15.78 11.29 -18.53
C ALA A 444 15.43 10.31 -17.40
N PHE A 445 15.96 9.08 -17.41
CA PHE A 445 15.87 8.12 -16.28
C PHE A 445 16.78 8.46 -15.09
N ARG A 446 17.63 9.50 -15.21
CA ARG A 446 18.50 10.00 -14.14
C ARG A 446 18.23 11.47 -13.77
N THR A 447 17.30 12.12 -14.46
CA THR A 447 16.99 13.55 -14.28
C THR A 447 15.56 13.73 -13.73
N PRO A 448 15.40 14.18 -12.47
CA PRO A 448 14.10 14.48 -11.88
C PRO A 448 13.21 15.37 -12.77
N MET A 449 11.95 14.97 -12.95
CA MET A 449 11.02 15.71 -13.82
C MET A 449 10.48 17.00 -13.17
N LEU A 450 10.41 17.02 -11.84
CA LEU A 450 10.23 18.23 -11.04
C LEU A 450 11.54 18.57 -10.30
N LYS A 451 11.81 19.86 -10.17
CA LYS A 451 12.91 20.37 -9.34
C LYS A 451 12.49 20.32 -7.87
N MET A 452 13.06 19.37 -7.13
CA MET A 452 12.91 19.26 -5.68
C MET A 452 13.91 20.14 -4.92
N PRO A 453 13.68 20.41 -3.62
CA PRO A 453 14.71 20.93 -2.73
C PRO A 453 15.94 20.02 -2.65
N GLU A 454 17.06 20.55 -2.17
CA GLU A 454 18.27 19.75 -1.94
C GLU A 454 18.01 18.68 -0.87
N GLY A 455 18.53 17.46 -1.08
CA GLY A 455 18.23 16.28 -0.26
C GLY A 455 16.85 15.63 -0.49
N TYR A 456 16.03 16.14 -1.43
CA TYR A 456 14.71 15.58 -1.75
C TYR A 456 14.70 14.92 -3.12
N ASN A 457 14.17 13.71 -3.17
CA ASN A 457 14.15 12.94 -4.40
C ASN A 457 12.98 13.34 -5.28
N GLY A 458 13.23 13.50 -6.57
CA GLY A 458 12.18 13.57 -7.57
C GLY A 458 11.99 12.23 -8.27
N TRP A 459 11.12 12.23 -9.27
CA TRP A 459 10.79 11.07 -10.08
C TRP A 459 11.40 11.20 -11.48
N PRO A 460 12.65 10.73 -11.71
CA PRO A 460 13.26 10.75 -13.05
C PRO A 460 12.60 9.73 -13.98
N SER A 461 11.77 10.23 -14.89
CA SER A 461 10.95 9.42 -15.81
C SER A 461 10.19 8.29 -15.10
N GLY A 462 9.65 8.59 -13.91
CA GLY A 462 8.84 7.68 -13.10
C GLY A 462 9.57 6.52 -12.41
N LEU A 463 10.90 6.52 -12.41
CA LEU A 463 11.67 5.78 -11.41
C LEU A 463 11.67 6.53 -10.08
N MET A 464 11.77 5.81 -8.97
CA MET A 464 12.16 6.37 -7.69
C MET A 464 13.63 6.75 -7.75
N MET A 465 13.96 8.00 -7.45
CA MET A 465 15.31 8.38 -7.04
C MET A 465 15.44 8.23 -5.52
N ARG A 466 16.62 7.86 -5.03
CA ARG A 466 17.02 7.96 -3.62
C ARG A 466 18.49 8.32 -3.52
N GLU A 467 18.85 9.04 -2.46
CA GLU A 467 20.24 9.03 -1.99
C GLU A 467 20.42 7.79 -1.11
N THR A 468 21.48 7.02 -1.34
CA THR A 468 21.82 5.88 -0.50
C THR A 468 22.48 6.37 0.78
N PRO A 469 22.47 5.59 1.86
CA PRO A 469 23.19 5.95 3.08
C PRO A 469 24.68 6.30 2.86
N SER A 470 25.37 5.60 1.94
CA SER A 470 26.76 5.90 1.53
C SER A 470 26.92 7.07 0.52
N GLY A 471 25.90 7.91 0.32
CA GLY A 471 25.96 9.12 -0.52
C GLY A 471 25.87 8.94 -2.04
N TYR A 472 25.58 7.72 -2.54
CA TYR A 472 25.36 7.48 -3.96
C TYR A 472 23.94 7.81 -4.39
N LYS A 473 23.73 8.15 -5.67
CA LYS A 473 22.38 8.28 -6.23
C LYS A 473 21.92 6.93 -6.78
N ALA A 474 20.87 6.41 -6.17
CA ALA A 474 20.20 5.20 -6.62
C ALA A 474 18.90 5.52 -7.34
N TYR A 475 18.62 4.77 -8.40
CA TYR A 475 17.41 4.85 -9.21
C TYR A 475 16.74 3.48 -9.26
N GLY A 476 15.42 3.41 -9.37
CA GLY A 476 14.73 2.12 -9.53
C GLY A 476 13.31 2.17 -9.05
N HIS A 477 12.84 1.10 -8.39
CA HIS A 477 11.49 1.04 -7.85
C HIS A 477 11.38 -0.09 -6.80
N SER A 478 10.59 0.12 -5.74
CA SER A 478 10.14 -0.96 -4.84
C SER A 478 8.87 -1.65 -5.35
N GLY A 479 8.63 -2.89 -4.96
CA GLY A 479 7.47 -3.68 -5.36
C GLY A 479 6.78 -4.28 -4.13
N ALA A 480 5.45 -4.24 -4.12
CA ALA A 480 4.66 -5.05 -3.21
C ALA A 480 3.38 -5.49 -3.93
N THR A 481 2.96 -6.72 -3.65
CA THR A 481 1.58 -7.19 -3.84
C THR A 481 1.04 -7.58 -2.46
N LEU A 482 0.02 -8.45 -2.34
CA LEU A 482 -0.44 -8.91 -1.03
C LEU A 482 0.57 -9.85 -0.36
N TRP A 483 1.23 -10.71 -1.16
CA TRP A 483 2.10 -11.78 -0.64
C TRP A 483 3.57 -11.62 -1.00
N PHE A 484 3.89 -10.78 -2.00
CA PHE A 484 5.25 -10.60 -2.52
C PHE A 484 5.76 -9.20 -2.19
N ASN A 485 7.05 -9.10 -1.87
CA ASN A 485 7.75 -7.83 -1.65
C ASN A 485 9.05 -7.85 -2.45
N SER A 486 9.40 -6.75 -3.12
CA SER A 486 10.53 -6.67 -4.04
C SER A 486 11.20 -5.30 -4.02
N ASN A 487 12.45 -5.23 -4.48
CA ASN A 487 13.18 -3.97 -4.57
C ASN A 487 14.19 -4.06 -5.73
N MET A 488 14.18 -3.05 -6.62
CA MET A 488 15.16 -2.90 -7.70
C MET A 488 15.90 -1.59 -7.53
N VAL A 489 17.23 -1.64 -7.56
CA VAL A 489 18.14 -0.53 -7.29
C VAL A 489 19.23 -0.51 -8.35
N LEU A 490 19.48 0.66 -8.93
CA LEU A 490 20.51 0.92 -9.93
C LEU A 490 21.38 2.07 -9.42
N ILE A 491 22.68 1.88 -9.36
CA ILE A 491 23.67 2.86 -8.90
C ILE A 491 24.67 3.08 -10.06
N PRO A 492 24.39 4.01 -10.98
CA PRO A 492 25.19 4.24 -12.18
C PRO A 492 26.67 4.54 -11.87
N GLU A 493 26.94 5.25 -10.78
CA GLU A 493 28.27 5.63 -10.30
C GLU A 493 29.17 4.42 -9.98
N LEU A 494 28.57 3.30 -9.55
CA LEU A 494 29.24 2.02 -9.30
C LEU A 494 29.04 1.00 -10.42
N ASN A 495 28.27 1.39 -11.44
CA ASN A 495 27.74 0.50 -12.49
C ASN A 495 27.00 -0.72 -11.89
N LEU A 496 26.35 -0.56 -10.74
CA LEU A 496 25.83 -1.65 -9.90
C LEU A 496 24.30 -1.72 -9.97
N GLY A 497 23.75 -2.93 -10.13
CA GLY A 497 22.31 -3.20 -10.05
C GLY A 497 22.01 -4.28 -9.02
N ILE A 498 21.00 -4.06 -8.18
CA ILE A 498 20.56 -4.99 -7.13
C ILE A 498 19.06 -5.21 -7.26
N PHE A 499 18.63 -6.46 -7.36
CA PHE A 499 17.23 -6.88 -7.31
C PHE A 499 17.05 -7.96 -6.23
N ILE A 500 16.00 -7.82 -5.42
CA ILE A 500 15.55 -8.83 -4.46
C ILE A 500 14.03 -8.96 -4.54
N SER A 501 13.52 -10.19 -4.37
CA SER A 501 12.09 -10.46 -4.19
C SER A 501 11.86 -11.57 -3.16
N THR A 502 10.86 -11.40 -2.30
CA THR A 502 10.39 -12.38 -1.31
C THR A 502 8.97 -12.82 -1.65
N ASN A 503 8.58 -14.04 -1.28
CA ASN A 503 7.23 -14.59 -1.52
C ASN A 503 6.36 -14.73 -0.26
N THR A 504 6.73 -14.08 0.84
CA THR A 504 5.95 -14.08 2.09
C THR A 504 5.54 -12.65 2.46
N GLN A 505 4.31 -12.49 2.97
CA GLN A 505 3.73 -11.21 3.38
C GLN A 505 4.65 -10.39 4.30
N THR A 506 5.36 -11.05 5.21
CA THR A 506 6.29 -10.45 6.19
C THR A 506 7.63 -10.00 5.60
N GLY A 507 7.99 -10.41 4.37
CA GLY A 507 9.30 -10.19 3.76
C GLY A 507 9.62 -8.75 3.33
N GLY A 508 8.70 -7.80 3.55
CA GLY A 508 8.87 -6.39 3.19
C GLY A 508 10.08 -5.71 3.82
N ALA A 509 10.43 -6.05 5.07
CA ALA A 509 11.61 -5.50 5.75
C ALA A 509 12.91 -5.93 5.08
N LEU A 510 13.09 -7.25 4.84
CA LEU A 510 14.21 -7.81 4.09
C LEU A 510 14.34 -7.22 2.68
N ALA A 511 13.24 -7.18 1.91
CA ALA A 511 13.28 -6.61 0.55
C ALA A 511 13.68 -5.12 0.55
N ALA A 512 13.23 -4.35 1.54
CA ALA A 512 13.56 -2.93 1.66
C ALA A 512 15.01 -2.68 2.07
N SER A 513 15.54 -3.42 3.07
CA SER A 513 16.85 -3.16 3.67
C SER A 513 18.02 -3.74 2.90
N PHE A 514 17.86 -4.92 2.28
CA PHE A 514 18.97 -5.67 1.68
C PHE A 514 19.88 -4.86 0.73
N PRO A 515 19.36 -4.04 -0.21
CA PRO A 515 20.22 -3.31 -1.14
C PRO A 515 21.11 -2.26 -0.46
N ASN A 516 20.63 -1.63 0.63
CA ASN A 516 21.44 -0.69 1.41
C ASN A 516 22.50 -1.44 2.23
N LEU A 517 22.12 -2.58 2.86
CA LEU A 517 23.07 -3.42 3.60
C LEU A 517 24.21 -3.94 2.72
N LEU A 518 23.90 -4.39 1.49
CA LEU A 518 24.92 -4.81 0.53
C LEU A 518 25.81 -3.64 0.09
N LEU A 519 25.24 -2.45 -0.13
CA LEU A 519 26.04 -1.27 -0.48
C LEU A 519 26.97 -0.85 0.66
N ASP A 520 26.48 -0.83 1.90
CA ASP A 520 27.27 -0.46 3.09
C ASP A 520 28.45 -1.42 3.32
N HIS A 521 28.26 -2.72 3.05
CA HIS A 521 29.34 -3.71 3.04
C HIS A 521 30.37 -3.41 1.95
N LEU A 522 29.92 -3.09 0.73
CA LEU A 522 30.80 -2.79 -0.40
C LEU A 522 31.56 -1.46 -0.28
N THR A 523 31.03 -0.48 0.46
CA THR A 523 31.70 0.81 0.69
C THR A 523 32.50 0.86 1.99
N GLY A 524 32.24 -0.06 2.93
CA GLY A 524 32.86 -0.09 4.27
C GLY A 524 32.15 0.78 5.31
N ASP A 525 31.01 1.40 4.98
CA ASP A 525 30.27 2.34 5.83
C ASP A 525 29.31 1.66 6.83
N LEU A 526 29.67 0.46 7.31
CA LEU A 526 28.82 -0.38 8.17
C LEU A 526 28.50 0.23 9.55
N VAL A 527 29.19 1.31 9.96
CA VAL A 527 28.99 1.96 11.26
C VAL A 527 28.81 3.47 11.08
N ARG A 528 27.56 3.93 11.17
CA ARG A 528 27.22 5.34 11.35
C ARG A 528 27.05 5.63 12.85
N PRO A 529 27.68 6.67 13.41
CA PRO A 529 27.31 7.12 14.75
C PRO A 529 25.86 7.63 14.72
N PRO A 530 25.03 7.34 15.75
CA PRO A 530 23.65 7.79 15.77
C PRO A 530 23.61 9.31 15.66
N LEU A 531 22.89 9.82 14.64
CA LEU A 531 22.65 11.24 14.51
C LEU A 531 21.93 11.74 15.78
N MET A 532 22.41 12.86 16.31
CA MET A 532 21.86 13.52 17.50
C MET A 532 21.68 15.01 17.22
N PRO A 533 20.64 15.66 17.78
CA PRO A 533 20.48 17.10 17.65
C PRO A 533 21.71 17.83 18.24
N THR A 534 22.13 18.91 17.58
CA THR A 534 23.12 19.82 18.17
C THR A 534 22.48 20.63 19.30
N ALA A 535 23.28 21.15 20.23
CA ALA A 535 22.79 22.04 21.29
C ALA A 535 22.06 23.29 20.74
N ASN A 536 22.45 23.75 19.54
CA ASN A 536 21.80 24.85 18.83
C ASN A 536 20.41 24.47 18.28
N ASN A 537 20.06 23.18 18.21
CA ASN A 537 18.78 22.70 17.72
C ASN A 537 17.84 22.27 18.86
N ALA A 538 18.24 22.43 20.13
CA ALA A 538 17.46 22.00 21.29
C ALA A 538 16.08 22.67 21.36
N TYR A 539 15.04 21.89 21.73
CA TYR A 539 13.64 22.37 21.76
C TYR A 539 13.47 23.62 22.64
N ALA A 540 14.15 23.65 23.79
CA ALA A 540 14.08 24.76 24.75
C ALA A 540 14.49 26.12 24.14
N GLN A 541 15.36 26.13 23.13
CA GLN A 541 15.82 27.35 22.45
C GLN A 541 14.93 27.74 21.26
N HIS A 542 14.25 26.77 20.63
CA HIS A 542 13.51 26.94 19.37
C HIS A 542 12.02 26.60 19.50
N LYS A 543 11.46 26.83 20.69
CA LYS A 543 10.10 26.38 21.06
C LYS A 543 9.02 26.77 20.05
N ALA A 544 9.00 28.01 19.56
CA ALA A 544 7.97 28.46 18.62
C ALA A 544 8.03 27.72 17.26
N TYR A 545 9.25 27.47 16.75
CA TYR A 545 9.47 26.71 15.52
C TYR A 545 9.00 25.26 15.65
N TYR A 546 9.35 24.59 16.75
CA TYR A 546 8.90 23.23 17.00
C TYR A 546 7.40 23.13 17.26
N GLN A 547 6.81 24.07 18.01
CA GLN A 547 5.35 24.13 18.20
C GLN A 547 4.58 24.36 16.88
N ALA A 548 5.18 25.04 15.89
CA ALA A 548 4.63 25.16 14.55
C ALA A 548 4.70 23.86 13.72
N ILE A 549 5.57 22.90 14.12
CA ILE A 549 5.72 21.56 13.54
C ILE A 549 4.84 20.52 14.25
N GLU A 550 4.64 20.61 15.56
CA GLU A 550 3.84 19.64 16.33
C GLU A 550 2.38 19.55 15.83
N GLY A 551 1.81 18.34 15.85
CA GLY A 551 0.41 18.10 15.53
C GLY A 551 0.16 16.82 14.74
N GLN A 552 -1.01 16.75 14.10
CA GLN A 552 -1.41 15.59 13.30
C GLN A 552 -1.44 15.93 11.82
N TYR A 553 -1.01 14.96 11.02
CA TYR A 553 -0.94 15.07 9.58
C TYR A 553 -1.48 13.80 8.93
N VAL A 554 -2.09 13.91 7.75
CA VAL A 554 -2.63 12.76 7.01
C VAL A 554 -1.97 12.65 5.65
N SER A 555 -1.58 11.44 5.24
CA SER A 555 -0.99 11.21 3.92
C SER A 555 -1.95 11.63 2.79
N THR A 556 -1.41 12.18 1.71
CA THR A 556 -2.16 12.46 0.46
C THR A 556 -2.48 11.20 -0.33
N ARG A 557 -1.84 10.06 0.00
CA ARG A 557 -2.19 8.73 -0.49
C ARG A 557 -3.39 8.19 0.27
N ARG A 558 -4.56 8.70 -0.08
CA ARG A 558 -5.86 8.32 0.48
C ARG A 558 -6.99 8.78 -0.44
N ALA A 559 -8.19 8.27 -0.20
CA ALA A 559 -9.42 8.92 -0.64
C ALA A 559 -9.73 10.15 0.21
N TYR A 560 -10.43 11.13 -0.37
CA TYR A 560 -10.78 12.39 0.29
C TYR A 560 -12.23 12.46 0.80
N GLY A 561 -13.09 11.50 0.43
CA GLY A 561 -14.45 11.36 0.94
C GLY A 561 -14.95 9.92 0.93
N GLY A 562 -16.22 9.71 1.30
CA GLY A 562 -16.82 8.38 1.43
C GLY A 562 -16.24 7.54 2.57
N LEU A 563 -16.71 6.30 2.67
CA LEU A 563 -16.23 5.34 3.67
C LEU A 563 -14.72 5.04 3.51
N GLU A 564 -14.20 5.02 2.28
CA GLU A 564 -12.77 4.81 2.04
C GLU A 564 -11.97 6.02 2.55
N GLY A 565 -12.45 7.25 2.34
CA GLY A 565 -11.85 8.45 2.91
C GLY A 565 -11.88 8.48 4.44
N ALA A 566 -12.95 7.98 5.06
CA ALA A 566 -13.05 7.84 6.51
C ALA A 566 -11.97 6.88 7.07
N ILE A 567 -11.81 5.71 6.46
CA ILE A 567 -10.86 4.68 6.90
C ILE A 567 -9.42 5.05 6.57
N THR A 568 -9.14 5.46 5.33
CA THR A 568 -7.79 5.85 4.90
C THR A 568 -7.29 7.06 5.70
N ARG A 569 -8.16 8.01 6.08
CA ARG A 569 -7.82 9.06 7.07
C ARG A 569 -7.49 8.47 8.45
N LEU A 570 -8.27 7.52 8.95
CA LEU A 570 -8.05 6.89 10.26
C LEU A 570 -6.70 6.17 10.33
N ILE A 571 -6.30 5.45 9.26
CA ILE A 571 -5.07 4.64 9.24
C ILE A 571 -3.83 5.38 8.72
N ASN A 572 -3.98 6.35 7.80
CA ASN A 572 -2.86 7.12 7.23
C ASN A 572 -2.62 8.46 7.93
N THR A 573 -3.18 8.67 9.14
CA THR A 573 -2.82 9.80 10.00
C THR A 573 -1.60 9.46 10.86
N VAL A 574 -0.65 10.39 10.91
CA VAL A 574 0.54 10.37 11.76
C VAL A 574 0.50 11.53 12.75
N THR A 575 1.11 11.36 13.91
CA THR A 575 1.30 12.45 14.89
C THR A 575 2.78 12.80 14.98
N VAL A 576 3.12 14.07 14.85
CA VAL A 576 4.47 14.61 15.06
C VAL A 576 4.49 15.32 16.41
N SER A 577 5.40 14.91 17.28
CA SER A 577 5.73 15.57 18.55
C SER A 577 7.23 15.83 18.63
N VAL A 578 7.70 16.72 19.52
CA VAL A 578 9.14 16.97 19.70
C VAL A 578 9.58 16.64 21.12
N ASP A 579 10.75 16.02 21.26
CA ASP A 579 11.35 15.76 22.58
C ASP A 579 12.16 16.96 23.11
N ALA A 580 12.71 16.83 24.33
CA ALA A 580 13.47 17.90 24.96
C ALA A 580 14.77 18.26 24.20
N ASP A 581 15.35 17.29 23.49
CA ASP A 581 16.60 17.43 22.74
C ASP A 581 16.36 18.04 21.34
N GLY A 582 15.11 18.12 20.89
CA GLY A 582 14.74 18.65 19.57
C GLY A 582 14.59 17.57 18.48
N ARG A 583 14.53 16.28 18.84
CA ARG A 583 14.17 15.21 17.89
C ARG A 583 12.67 15.25 17.63
N LEU A 584 12.28 15.12 16.36
CA LEU A 584 10.89 14.84 16.02
C LEU A 584 10.61 13.34 16.23
N ILE A 585 9.49 13.04 16.87
CA ILE A 585 8.96 11.69 17.01
C ILE A 585 7.73 11.58 16.12
N LEU A 586 7.85 10.79 15.04
CA LEU A 586 6.75 10.45 14.15
C LEU A 586 6.04 9.20 14.69
N THR A 587 4.81 9.38 15.17
CA THR A 587 3.96 8.31 15.68
C THR A 587 3.00 7.84 14.61
N THR A 588 3.04 6.54 14.30
CA THR A 588 2.15 5.86 13.36
C THR A 588 1.35 4.77 14.09
N GLN A 589 0.42 4.07 13.41
CA GLN A 589 -0.23 2.90 14.00
C GLN A 589 0.72 1.71 14.21
N ASN A 590 1.86 1.67 13.51
CA ASN A 590 2.80 0.56 13.48
C ASN A 590 4.03 0.78 14.38
N GLY A 591 4.10 1.91 15.08
CA GLY A 591 5.25 2.27 15.92
C GLY A 591 5.72 3.73 15.75
N LEU A 592 6.87 4.02 16.37
CA LEU A 592 7.50 5.32 16.43
C LEU A 592 8.77 5.35 15.55
N SER A 593 9.06 6.47 14.90
CA SER A 593 10.36 6.74 14.27
C SER A 593 10.87 8.11 14.70
N ALA A 594 12.17 8.20 15.01
CA ALA A 594 12.81 9.44 15.45
C ALA A 594 13.56 10.12 14.28
N PHE A 595 13.53 11.44 14.25
CA PHE A 595 14.19 12.28 13.26
C PHE A 595 14.95 13.42 13.93
N VAL A 596 16.12 13.73 13.37
CA VAL A 596 17.08 14.72 13.87
C VAL A 596 17.07 15.93 12.95
N PRO A 597 17.07 17.18 13.48
CA PRO A 597 17.16 18.38 12.65
C PRO A 597 18.42 18.36 11.77
N ALA A 598 18.23 18.54 10.46
CA ALA A 598 19.31 18.66 9.50
C ALA A 598 19.94 20.07 9.52
N SER A 599 20.91 20.35 8.65
CA SER A 599 21.55 21.65 8.54
C SER A 599 20.65 22.76 7.99
N ALA A 600 19.62 22.40 7.20
CA ALA A 600 18.64 23.33 6.64
C ALA A 600 17.37 23.41 7.51
N ALA A 601 16.85 24.62 7.71
CA ALA A 601 15.63 24.83 8.50
C ALA A 601 14.42 24.17 7.82
N GLY A 602 13.60 23.45 8.58
CA GLY A 602 12.49 22.65 8.07
C GLY A 602 12.86 21.24 7.60
N PHE A 603 14.17 20.90 7.54
CA PHE A 603 14.66 19.59 7.09
C PHE A 603 15.09 18.74 8.29
N PHE A 604 14.76 17.45 8.23
CA PHE A 604 15.10 16.47 9.26
C PHE A 604 15.58 15.17 8.62
N THR A 605 16.67 14.63 9.12
CA THR A 605 17.20 13.32 8.73
C THR A 605 16.66 12.27 9.69
N GLN A 606 16.44 11.03 9.25
CA GLN A 606 16.07 9.95 10.15
C GLN A 606 17.20 9.69 11.15
N GLN A 607 16.86 9.36 12.40
CA GLN A 607 17.86 8.96 13.38
C GLN A 607 18.43 7.57 12.99
N ASP A 608 19.73 7.50 12.76
CA ASP A 608 20.44 6.22 12.66
C ASP A 608 20.33 5.49 14.01
N ALA A 609 19.65 4.34 14.02
CA ALA A 609 19.36 3.51 15.18
C ALA A 609 19.21 2.04 14.75
N GLU A 610 19.42 1.10 15.68
CA GLU A 610 19.28 -0.35 15.42
C GLU A 610 17.84 -0.72 15.00
N ASP A 611 16.84 -0.06 15.58
CA ASP A 611 15.45 -0.05 15.09
C ASP A 611 15.05 1.40 14.74
N PRO A 612 15.08 1.78 13.45
CA PRO A 612 14.65 3.11 13.00
C PRO A 612 13.12 3.25 12.92
N GLY A 613 12.37 2.19 13.22
CA GLY A 613 10.91 2.16 13.24
C GLY A 613 10.25 2.15 11.86
N PRO A 614 8.90 2.16 11.80
CA PRO A 614 8.13 1.93 10.58
C PRO A 614 8.31 3.00 9.50
N ALA A 615 8.85 4.18 9.83
CA ALA A 615 9.13 5.23 8.85
C ALA A 615 10.51 5.08 8.17
N GLN A 616 11.28 3.99 8.37
CA GLN A 616 12.55 3.75 7.67
C GLN A 616 12.48 3.96 6.14
N GLN A 617 11.33 3.67 5.54
CA GLN A 617 11.13 3.79 4.09
C GLN A 617 10.75 5.21 3.61
N THR A 618 10.57 6.19 4.52
CA THR A 618 10.27 7.58 4.13
C THR A 618 11.53 8.37 3.78
N GLY A 619 12.68 7.99 4.36
CA GLY A 619 13.84 8.88 4.44
C GLY A 619 13.51 10.12 5.28
N GLY A 620 14.27 11.20 5.10
CA GLY A 620 14.08 12.47 5.81
C GLY A 620 12.71 13.14 5.64
N LEU A 621 12.44 14.17 6.45
CA LEU A 621 11.20 14.95 6.44
C LEU A 621 11.45 16.44 6.15
N HIS A 622 10.60 17.06 5.31
CA HIS A 622 10.68 18.48 4.93
C HIS A 622 9.36 19.17 5.22
N PHE A 623 9.38 20.11 6.16
CA PHE A 623 8.18 20.80 6.66
C PHE A 623 7.92 22.08 5.86
N LEU A 624 6.73 22.14 5.25
CA LEU A 624 6.28 23.24 4.39
C LEU A 624 5.55 24.29 5.24
N PHE A 625 6.27 25.36 5.57
CA PHE A 625 5.76 26.50 6.30
C PHE A 625 4.88 27.42 5.44
N ASN A 626 3.96 28.10 6.11
CA ASN A 626 3.10 29.13 5.51
C ASN A 626 3.94 30.35 5.10
N ALA A 627 3.38 31.23 4.26
CA ALA A 627 4.09 32.42 3.77
C ALA A 627 4.55 33.40 4.88
N ASP A 628 3.96 33.32 6.08
CA ASP A 628 4.36 34.10 7.26
C ASP A 628 5.35 33.35 8.20
N GLY A 629 5.69 32.09 7.90
CA GLY A 629 6.56 31.23 8.70
C GLY A 629 5.96 30.75 10.03
N THR A 630 4.69 31.04 10.35
CA THR A 630 4.14 30.83 11.70
C THR A 630 3.57 29.43 11.94
N GLN A 631 3.18 28.72 10.88
CA GLN A 631 2.63 27.38 10.94
C GLN A 631 3.13 26.53 9.76
N VAL A 632 3.14 25.21 9.95
CA VAL A 632 3.32 24.23 8.87
C VAL A 632 1.96 23.85 8.29
N ASN A 633 1.81 23.89 6.97
CA ASN A 633 0.64 23.36 6.26
C ASN A 633 0.75 21.84 5.97
N ALA A 634 1.95 21.35 5.67
CA ALA A 634 2.21 19.96 5.33
C ALA A 634 3.69 19.59 5.54
N PHE A 635 4.04 18.31 5.49
CA PHE A 635 5.42 17.89 5.29
C PHE A 635 5.54 16.86 4.16
N GLU A 636 6.74 16.71 3.63
CA GLU A 636 7.09 15.77 2.56
C GLU A 636 8.11 14.76 3.07
N THR A 637 8.11 13.56 2.49
CA THR A 637 9.15 12.55 2.72
C THR A 637 10.25 12.67 1.68
N ALA A 638 11.50 12.35 2.03
CA ALA A 638 12.62 12.41 1.09
C ALA A 638 12.39 11.50 -0.13
N THR A 639 11.68 10.38 0.03
CA THR A 639 11.27 9.49 -1.08
C THR A 639 10.16 10.06 -1.98
N ASN A 640 9.50 11.15 -1.57
CA ASN A 640 8.51 11.89 -2.36
C ASN A 640 7.37 11.01 -2.93
N VAL A 641 7.00 9.97 -2.18
CA VAL A 641 5.87 9.07 -2.49
C VAL A 641 4.54 9.66 -2.03
N ALA A 642 4.56 10.55 -1.04
CA ALA A 642 3.40 11.21 -0.49
C ALA A 642 3.81 12.53 0.18
N ARG A 643 2.86 13.47 0.21
CA ARG A 643 2.86 14.60 1.14
C ARG A 643 1.96 14.24 2.34
N TYR A 644 2.15 14.90 3.47
CA TYR A 644 1.36 14.72 4.68
C TYR A 644 0.73 16.07 5.06
N GLU A 645 -0.58 16.20 4.84
CA GLU A 645 -1.36 17.43 5.05
C GLU A 645 -1.67 17.60 6.55
N ARG A 646 -1.43 18.79 7.13
CA ARG A 646 -1.82 19.08 8.52
C ARG A 646 -3.35 19.04 8.65
N ILE A 647 -3.84 18.35 9.67
CA ILE A 647 -5.28 18.23 9.93
C ILE A 647 -5.72 18.97 11.20
N GLY A 648 -6.87 19.64 11.11
CA GLY A 648 -7.56 20.22 12.25
C GLY A 648 -8.36 19.19 13.06
N TRP A 649 -8.79 19.56 14.27
CA TRP A 649 -9.45 18.66 15.22
C TRP A 649 -10.67 17.90 14.67
N TRP A 650 -11.50 18.53 13.82
CA TRP A 650 -12.62 17.86 13.14
C TRP A 650 -12.23 16.61 12.34
N HIS A 651 -10.99 16.54 11.86
CA HIS A 651 -10.45 15.46 11.05
C HIS A 651 -9.49 14.55 11.83
N SER A 652 -9.29 14.82 13.13
CA SER A 652 -8.36 14.09 14.00
C SER A 652 -8.91 12.73 14.47
N PRO A 653 -8.17 11.61 14.28
CA PRO A 653 -8.49 10.34 14.90
C PRO A 653 -8.65 10.41 16.43
N MET A 654 -7.90 11.30 17.09
CA MET A 654 -8.00 11.50 18.54
C MET A 654 -9.35 12.11 18.92
N THR A 655 -9.79 13.14 18.19
CA THR A 655 -11.14 13.71 18.36
C THR A 655 -12.21 12.65 18.10
N LEU A 656 -12.11 11.87 17.02
CA LEU A 656 -13.05 10.79 16.74
C LEU A 656 -13.12 9.79 17.91
N ASN A 657 -11.98 9.30 18.40
CA ASN A 657 -11.94 8.36 19.53
C ASN A 657 -12.55 8.95 20.82
N VAL A 658 -12.22 10.20 21.17
CA VAL A 658 -12.77 10.86 22.37
C VAL A 658 -14.28 11.04 22.26
N MET A 659 -14.78 11.45 21.08
CA MET A 659 -16.22 11.61 20.84
C MET A 659 -16.95 10.26 20.79
N THR A 660 -16.32 9.20 20.28
CA THR A 660 -16.87 7.83 20.38
C THR A 660 -16.98 7.37 21.84
N LEU A 661 -15.97 7.62 22.67
CA LEU A 661 -16.03 7.30 24.11
C LEU A 661 -17.11 8.10 24.85
N LEU A 662 -17.26 9.39 24.56
CA LEU A 662 -18.34 10.22 25.09
C LEU A 662 -19.73 9.76 24.58
N MET A 663 -19.84 9.28 23.34
CA MET A 663 -21.06 8.66 22.82
C MET A 663 -21.44 7.40 23.61
N ILE A 664 -20.49 6.50 23.85
CA ILE A 664 -20.70 5.33 24.71
C ILE A 664 -21.15 5.75 26.12
N ALA A 665 -20.49 6.73 26.74
CA ALA A 665 -20.84 7.22 28.06
C ALA A 665 -22.25 7.82 28.12
N THR A 666 -22.64 8.66 27.16
CA THR A 666 -24.00 9.20 27.09
C THR A 666 -25.07 8.13 26.86
N CYS A 667 -24.78 7.11 26.05
CA CYS A 667 -25.64 5.93 25.92
C CYS A 667 -25.82 5.21 27.27
N ILE A 668 -24.74 4.95 28.01
CA ILE A 668 -24.81 4.34 29.35
C ILE A 668 -25.64 5.20 30.33
N PHE A 669 -25.51 6.53 30.27
CA PHE A 669 -26.33 7.42 31.11
C PHE A 669 -27.83 7.34 30.81
N VAL A 670 -28.25 7.09 29.56
CA VAL A 670 -29.66 6.80 29.23
C VAL A 670 -30.13 5.52 29.95
N TRP A 671 -29.33 4.45 29.96
CA TRP A 671 -29.68 3.22 30.69
C TRP A 671 -29.70 3.41 32.22
N LEU A 672 -28.77 4.21 32.77
CA LEU A 672 -28.74 4.50 34.20
C LEU A 672 -29.90 5.40 34.66
N SER A 673 -30.40 6.31 33.82
CA SER A 673 -31.59 7.11 34.15
C SER A 673 -32.84 6.23 34.23
N LEU A 674 -32.98 5.27 33.33
CA LEU A 674 -34.08 4.29 33.33
C LEU A 674 -34.03 3.35 34.53
N ALA A 675 -32.83 2.88 34.91
CA ALA A 675 -32.65 2.01 36.07
C ALA A 675 -33.01 2.69 37.40
N LYS A 676 -32.93 4.02 37.49
CA LYS A 676 -33.44 4.80 38.63
C LYS A 676 -34.98 4.92 38.63
N GLY A 677 -35.60 4.87 37.46
CA GLY A 677 -37.02 5.16 37.25
C GLY A 677 -37.37 6.63 37.43
N PRO A 678 -38.59 7.05 37.04
CA PRO A 678 -39.11 8.37 37.38
C PRO A 678 -39.23 8.51 38.91
N ALA A 679 -39.01 9.70 39.44
CA ALA A 679 -39.30 9.97 40.83
C ALA A 679 -40.80 9.78 41.10
N ARG A 680 -41.19 9.45 42.35
CA ARG A 680 -42.60 9.14 42.72
C ARG A 680 -43.62 10.28 42.46
N HIS A 681 -43.17 11.46 42.07
CA HIS A 681 -43.97 12.64 41.75
C HIS A 681 -43.84 13.09 40.30
N GLU A 682 -43.03 12.41 39.48
CA GLU A 682 -42.85 12.68 38.06
C GLU A 682 -43.89 11.87 37.27
N HIS A 683 -44.70 12.57 36.47
CA HIS A 683 -45.66 11.98 35.55
C HIS A 683 -45.33 12.43 34.12
N PRO A 684 -44.38 11.77 33.43
CA PRO A 684 -43.95 12.17 32.10
C PRO A 684 -45.12 12.33 31.14
N THR A 685 -45.14 13.43 30.39
CA THR A 685 -46.08 13.61 29.28
C THR A 685 -45.84 12.59 28.17
N GLU A 686 -46.79 12.44 27.25
CA GLU A 686 -46.64 11.52 26.13
C GLU A 686 -45.38 11.80 25.30
N TRP A 687 -45.08 13.08 25.04
CA TRP A 687 -43.86 13.49 24.33
C TRP A 687 -42.58 13.17 25.11
N GLN A 688 -42.57 13.34 26.43
CA GLN A 688 -41.43 12.97 27.29
C GLN A 688 -41.23 11.44 27.33
N SER A 689 -42.32 10.67 27.34
CA SER A 689 -42.29 9.20 27.27
C SER A 689 -41.78 8.69 25.92
N ARG A 690 -42.29 9.26 24.81
CA ARG A 690 -41.82 8.98 23.44
C ARG A 690 -40.35 9.34 23.28
N ALA A 691 -39.93 10.51 23.76
CA ALA A 691 -38.55 10.96 23.72
C ALA A 691 -37.61 9.99 24.46
N THR A 692 -38.03 9.50 25.64
CA THR A 692 -37.30 8.48 26.40
C THR A 692 -37.13 7.19 25.60
N LEU A 693 -38.22 6.68 25.00
CA LEU A 693 -38.18 5.45 24.20
C LEU A 693 -37.27 5.58 22.97
N ILE A 694 -37.32 6.72 22.29
CA ILE A 694 -36.44 6.99 21.14
C ILE A 694 -34.98 7.04 21.59
N SER A 695 -34.65 7.73 22.69
CA SER A 695 -33.29 7.73 23.23
C SER A 695 -32.79 6.32 23.61
N ILE A 696 -33.65 5.42 24.10
CA ILE A 696 -33.30 3.99 24.29
C ILE A 696 -32.91 3.37 22.96
N CYS A 697 -33.80 3.39 21.96
CA CYS A 697 -33.58 2.75 20.67
C CYS A 697 -32.31 3.30 19.97
N LEU A 698 -32.09 4.61 20.02
CA LEU A 698 -30.90 5.25 19.46
C LEU A 698 -29.63 4.87 20.22
N SER A 699 -29.67 4.72 21.55
CA SER A 699 -28.52 4.24 22.31
C SER A 699 -28.13 2.80 21.93
N VAL A 700 -29.11 1.93 21.62
CA VAL A 700 -28.83 0.58 21.11
C VAL A 700 -28.17 0.65 19.73
N LEU A 701 -28.71 1.47 18.83
CA LEU A 701 -28.18 1.61 17.47
C LEU A 701 -26.76 2.20 17.47
N TRP A 702 -26.49 3.23 18.28
CA TRP A 702 -25.15 3.80 18.44
C TRP A 702 -24.16 2.80 19.02
N LEU A 703 -24.51 2.11 20.12
CA LEU A 703 -23.64 1.10 20.72
C LEU A 703 -23.39 -0.08 19.76
N ALA A 704 -24.40 -0.51 19.00
CA ALA A 704 -24.26 -1.57 18.00
C ALA A 704 -23.36 -1.13 16.82
N ALA A 705 -23.54 0.08 16.28
CA ALA A 705 -22.70 0.62 15.23
C ALA A 705 -21.22 0.70 15.66
N ILE A 706 -20.96 1.24 16.85
CA ILE A 706 -19.62 1.36 17.44
C ILE A 706 -19.02 -0.02 17.69
N PHE A 707 -19.77 -0.97 18.27
CA PHE A 707 -19.30 -2.33 18.52
C PHE A 707 -18.93 -3.06 17.23
N VAL A 708 -19.78 -3.02 16.20
CA VAL A 708 -19.50 -3.67 14.90
C VAL A 708 -18.28 -3.05 14.22
N PHE A 709 -18.12 -1.73 14.30
CA PHE A 709 -16.95 -1.03 13.77
C PHE A 709 -15.65 -1.44 14.49
N HIS A 710 -15.64 -1.45 15.82
CA HIS A 710 -14.46 -1.86 16.60
C HIS A 710 -14.14 -3.34 16.43
N SER A 711 -15.15 -4.21 16.31
CA SER A 711 -15.00 -5.63 15.97
C SER A 711 -14.29 -5.83 14.64
N TRP A 712 -14.68 -5.09 13.60
CA TRP A 712 -13.99 -5.10 12.31
C TRP A 712 -12.55 -4.55 12.40
N ARG A 713 -12.34 -3.45 13.14
CA ARG A 713 -11.00 -2.88 13.33
C ARG A 713 -10.06 -3.83 14.07
N ALA A 714 -10.56 -4.66 14.98
CA ALA A 714 -9.75 -5.70 15.64
C ALA A 714 -9.31 -6.77 14.65
N GLN A 715 -10.22 -7.29 13.83
CA GLN A 715 -9.90 -8.27 12.77
C GLN A 715 -8.93 -7.71 11.72
N LEU A 716 -9.00 -6.41 11.44
CA LEU A 716 -8.08 -5.73 10.52
C LEU A 716 -6.62 -5.73 11.00
N ALA A 717 -6.37 -5.82 12.31
CA ALA A 717 -5.01 -5.95 12.84
C ALA A 717 -4.42 -7.36 12.61
N GLU A 718 -5.26 -8.36 12.38
CA GLU A 718 -4.88 -9.76 12.09
C GLU A 718 -4.75 -9.99 10.57
N ASP A 719 -5.67 -9.43 9.76
CA ASP A 719 -5.63 -9.47 8.29
C ASP A 719 -5.75 -8.06 7.67
N PRO A 720 -4.64 -7.31 7.55
CA PRO A 720 -4.60 -6.03 6.82
C PRO A 720 -4.91 -6.17 5.32
N GLY A 721 -4.62 -7.34 4.72
CA GLY A 721 -4.82 -7.62 3.29
C GLY A 721 -6.30 -7.62 2.88
N SER A 722 -7.20 -7.91 3.83
CA SER A 722 -8.66 -7.84 3.65
C SER A 722 -9.16 -6.48 3.13
N LEU A 723 -8.46 -5.37 3.41
CA LEU A 723 -8.84 -4.04 2.90
C LEU A 723 -8.80 -3.96 1.37
N PHE A 724 -7.82 -4.58 0.74
CA PHE A 724 -7.62 -4.46 -0.71
C PHE A 724 -8.51 -5.42 -1.51
N THR A 725 -9.15 -6.39 -0.84
CA THR A 725 -9.86 -7.53 -1.47
C THR A 725 -11.32 -7.69 -1.04
N ARG A 726 -11.72 -7.15 0.13
CA ARG A 726 -13.05 -7.34 0.74
C ARG A 726 -13.66 -6.04 1.25
N TRP A 727 -13.44 -4.95 0.53
CA TRP A 727 -13.96 -3.62 0.86
C TRP A 727 -15.21 -3.25 0.04
N PRO A 728 -16.20 -2.54 0.62
CA PRO A 728 -16.40 -2.37 2.06
C PRO A 728 -16.86 -3.69 2.68
N SER A 729 -16.31 -4.05 3.84
CA SER A 729 -16.65 -5.30 4.52
C SER A 729 -18.13 -5.33 4.94
N GLY A 730 -18.68 -6.52 5.22
CA GLY A 730 -20.05 -6.65 5.71
C GLY A 730 -20.25 -5.91 7.03
N GLN A 731 -19.25 -5.96 7.91
CA GLN A 731 -19.21 -5.23 9.18
C GLN A 731 -19.17 -3.71 8.97
N VAL A 732 -18.33 -3.19 8.06
CA VAL A 732 -18.28 -1.74 7.79
C VAL A 732 -19.61 -1.22 7.24
N ARG A 733 -20.21 -1.95 6.29
CA ARG A 733 -21.55 -1.62 5.76
C ARG A 733 -22.62 -1.65 6.86
N LEU A 734 -22.61 -2.66 7.73
CA LEU A 734 -23.55 -2.75 8.85
C LEU A 734 -23.34 -1.62 9.87
N ALA A 735 -22.10 -1.32 10.26
CA ALA A 735 -21.78 -0.26 11.20
C ALA A 735 -22.20 1.12 10.65
N SER A 736 -21.87 1.43 9.40
CA SER A 736 -22.29 2.67 8.74
C SER A 736 -23.82 2.75 8.59
N GLY A 737 -24.50 1.66 8.19
CA GLY A 737 -25.95 1.62 8.11
C GLY A 737 -26.65 1.83 9.46
N LEU A 738 -26.16 1.21 10.53
CA LEU A 738 -26.66 1.43 11.90
C LEU A 738 -26.43 2.88 12.35
N ALA A 739 -25.24 3.43 12.10
CA ALA A 739 -24.90 4.81 12.40
C ALA A 739 -25.77 5.82 11.61
N LEU A 740 -26.09 5.54 10.34
CA LEU A 740 -26.97 6.36 9.52
C LEU A 740 -28.41 6.38 10.07
N ILE A 741 -28.95 5.22 10.44
CA ILE A 741 -30.29 5.12 11.08
C ILE A 741 -30.30 5.86 12.43
N ALA A 742 -29.25 5.68 13.25
CA ALA A 742 -29.08 6.40 14.51
C ALA A 742 -28.97 7.92 14.31
N SER A 743 -28.33 8.36 13.23
CA SER A 743 -28.19 9.77 12.86
C SER A 743 -29.53 10.38 12.46
N LEU A 744 -30.31 9.71 11.60
CA LEU A 744 -31.64 10.15 11.19
C LEU A 744 -32.60 10.26 12.39
N GLY A 745 -32.58 9.27 13.29
CA GLY A 745 -33.39 9.31 14.50
C GLY A 745 -32.92 10.37 15.50
N THR A 746 -31.61 10.65 15.58
CA THR A 746 -31.06 11.77 16.36
C THR A 746 -31.57 13.12 15.83
N ILE A 747 -31.55 13.32 14.52
CA ILE A 747 -32.08 14.54 13.87
C ILE A 747 -33.58 14.70 14.13
N TYR A 748 -34.37 13.62 14.02
CA TYR A 748 -35.79 13.61 14.37
C TYR A 748 -36.04 14.00 15.84
N GLN A 749 -35.23 13.46 16.75
CA GLN A 749 -35.33 13.73 18.18
C GLN A 749 -34.97 15.19 18.51
N VAL A 750 -33.98 15.77 17.83
CA VAL A 750 -33.66 17.21 17.90
C VAL A 750 -34.84 18.05 17.39
N ALA A 751 -35.39 17.72 16.22
CA ALA A 751 -36.50 18.45 15.61
C ALA A 751 -37.78 18.41 16.45
N THR A 752 -38.00 17.34 17.22
CA THR A 752 -39.16 17.17 18.12
C THR A 752 -38.92 17.64 19.55
N TYR A 753 -37.71 18.10 19.90
CA TYR A 753 -37.37 18.60 21.25
C TYR A 753 -38.31 19.71 21.74
N TYR A 754 -38.80 20.57 20.82
CA TYR A 754 -39.78 21.61 21.16
C TYR A 754 -40.99 21.04 21.91
N PHE A 755 -41.54 19.89 21.51
CA PHE A 755 -42.71 19.28 22.18
C PHE A 755 -42.38 18.66 23.55
N VAL A 756 -41.13 18.27 23.79
CA VAL A 756 -40.63 17.82 25.10
C VAL A 756 -40.49 19.02 26.06
N TYR A 757 -40.13 20.18 25.52
CA TYR A 757 -39.99 21.44 26.25
C TYR A 757 -41.33 22.16 26.50
N SER A 758 -42.15 22.33 25.46
CA SER A 758 -43.36 23.18 25.43
C SER A 758 -44.60 22.48 25.96
N THR A 759 -44.57 22.04 27.22
CA THR A 759 -45.70 21.38 27.87
C THR A 759 -46.70 22.40 28.41
N ARG A 760 -47.83 22.62 27.70
CA ARG A 760 -48.99 23.37 28.22
C ARG A 760 -49.77 22.53 29.24
N GLY A 761 -49.33 22.50 30.51
CA GLY A 761 -50.02 21.77 31.58
C GLY A 761 -49.13 21.43 32.77
N ARG A 762 -49.51 20.41 33.56
CA ARG A 762 -48.63 19.81 34.59
C ARG A 762 -47.45 19.15 33.88
N ASP A 763 -46.27 19.74 34.03
CA ASP A 763 -45.04 19.27 33.42
C ASP A 763 -44.52 18.02 34.14
N GLY A 764 -44.19 16.98 33.37
CA GLY A 764 -43.74 15.70 33.90
C GLY A 764 -42.24 15.65 34.22
N TRP A 765 -41.45 16.55 33.61
CA TRP A 765 -40.00 16.62 33.77
C TRP A 765 -39.58 17.97 34.36
N PRO A 766 -38.86 18.02 35.49
CA PRO A 766 -38.27 19.26 35.98
C PRO A 766 -37.28 19.86 34.97
N MET A 767 -37.07 21.18 35.04
CA MET A 767 -36.24 21.94 34.09
C MET A 767 -34.83 21.35 33.89
N TRP A 768 -34.22 20.77 34.94
CA TRP A 768 -32.91 20.14 34.83
C TRP A 768 -32.91 18.88 33.94
N GLN A 769 -34.00 18.10 33.89
CA GLN A 769 -34.14 16.96 32.98
C GLN A 769 -34.30 17.43 31.53
N LYS A 770 -35.09 18.49 31.30
CA LYS A 770 -35.23 19.14 29.99
C LYS A 770 -33.87 19.65 29.48
N LEU A 771 -33.10 20.31 30.34
CA LEU A 771 -31.73 20.76 30.03
C LEU A 771 -30.77 19.59 29.79
N ALA A 772 -30.78 18.55 30.63
CA ALA A 772 -29.94 17.37 30.44
C ALA A 772 -30.26 16.65 29.12
N HIS A 773 -31.53 16.58 28.73
CA HIS A 773 -31.95 16.04 27.44
C HIS A 773 -31.50 16.93 26.29
N ALA A 774 -31.63 18.26 26.39
CA ALA A 774 -31.10 19.18 25.38
C ALA A 774 -29.58 19.01 25.18
N VAL A 775 -28.81 18.89 26.27
CA VAL A 775 -27.35 18.66 26.22
C VAL A 775 -27.02 17.31 25.58
N LEU A 776 -27.76 16.25 25.91
CA LEU A 776 -27.64 14.93 25.26
C LEU A 776 -27.86 15.02 23.75
N LEU A 777 -28.92 15.69 23.31
CA LEU A 777 -29.26 15.82 21.88
C LEU A 777 -28.28 16.73 21.13
N ALA A 778 -27.82 17.82 21.74
CA ALA A 778 -26.78 18.67 21.18
C ALA A 778 -25.47 17.89 20.99
N TYR A 779 -25.11 17.05 21.97
CA TYR A 779 -23.94 16.18 21.87
C TYR A 779 -24.09 15.10 20.79
N TRP A 780 -25.24 14.44 20.70
CA TRP A 780 -25.50 13.44 19.65
C TRP A 780 -25.51 14.08 18.25
N LEU A 781 -26.07 15.27 18.10
CA LEU A 781 -26.02 16.02 16.83
C LEU A 781 -24.58 16.39 16.46
N LEU A 782 -23.75 16.81 17.42
CA LEU A 782 -22.32 17.06 17.20
C LEU A 782 -21.59 15.80 16.71
N TYR A 783 -21.90 14.63 17.27
CA TYR A 783 -21.33 13.36 16.82
C TYR A 783 -21.80 12.97 15.40
N VAL A 784 -23.07 13.21 15.06
CA VAL A 784 -23.58 13.04 13.68
C VAL A 784 -22.84 13.95 12.69
N LEU A 785 -22.62 15.21 13.04
CA LEU A 785 -21.86 16.17 12.23
C LEU A 785 -20.40 15.70 12.05
N LEU A 786 -19.75 15.22 13.11
CA LEU A 786 -18.41 14.65 13.05
C LEU A 786 -18.36 13.45 12.08
N LEU A 787 -19.24 12.46 12.23
CA LEU A 787 -19.28 11.30 11.32
C LEU A 787 -19.60 11.69 9.87
N THR A 788 -20.39 12.76 9.66
CA THR A 788 -20.63 13.34 8.32
C THR A 788 -19.35 13.92 7.71
N VAL A 789 -18.61 14.74 8.45
CA VAL A 789 -17.31 15.32 8.03
C VAL A 789 -16.25 14.23 7.77
N TRP A 790 -16.41 13.08 8.42
CA TRP A 790 -15.57 11.91 8.17
C TRP A 790 -15.93 11.12 6.91
N GLY A 791 -17.12 11.31 6.32
CA GLY A 791 -17.64 10.44 5.25
C GLY A 791 -18.15 9.08 5.77
N ALA A 792 -18.21 8.88 7.09
CA ALA A 792 -18.60 7.62 7.73
C ALA A 792 -20.10 7.29 7.58
N LEU A 793 -20.91 8.28 7.20
CA LEU A 793 -22.35 8.18 6.94
C LEU A 793 -22.71 8.25 5.44
N GLU A 794 -21.73 8.35 4.55
CA GLU A 794 -21.98 8.30 3.11
C GLU A 794 -22.44 6.90 2.69
N TRP A 795 -23.35 6.83 1.71
CA TRP A 795 -23.80 5.56 1.14
C TRP A 795 -22.64 4.83 0.45
N TRP A 796 -22.66 3.50 0.50
CA TRP A 796 -21.64 2.66 -0.11
C TRP A 796 -21.71 2.70 -1.64
N SER A 797 -20.97 3.61 -2.28
CA SER A 797 -20.59 3.51 -3.68
C SER A 797 -19.30 2.70 -3.83
N TRP A 798 -19.20 1.97 -4.95
CA TRP A 798 -17.96 1.39 -5.47
C TRP A 798 -17.26 2.39 -6.41
#